data_AF-A0A3M2FZI3-F1
#
_entry.id   AF-A0A3M2FZI3-F1
#
_cell.length_a   1.000
_cell.length_b   1.000
_cell.length_c   1.000
_cell.angle_alpha   90.00
_cell.angle_beta   90.00
_cell.angle_gamma   90.00
#
_symmetry.space_group_name_H-M   'P 1'
#
loop_
_entity.id
_entity.type
_entity.pdbx_description
1 polymer ?
#
loop_
_entity_poly.entity_id
_entity_poly.type
_entity_poly.pdbx_seq_one_letter_code
_entity_poly.pdbx_strand_id
1 'polypeptide(L)'
;ERGPYNYTTELKDFLDNPRETWGGMTQRLPEGYTDFETRNIEFVEFVFRPYSEAPGGDAGRSARLYMDLGSISEDVLPNGKLNNEDGLSTTTVGSGSLDAWSRLPTSTTNGVINIDQATRRTEDLGLDGLASYDPSAYDPPATEAFVFRSFLNALDPSDPDPRYRVEVAKALRDPSGDDYYYFDDDAYFGDPTLYPEGATIQQRFSRYGPGLELNAYESQSQFGQGQVKRGNARYPDSEDLNLNSSIDTDNSYYQYMLPLSLAVLDSLARPDRQDDYVVGEITDKDGRGTGWYQVRIPVRNFTRRVGSIQDFSLIESIRLWTTGHVAPITMRFAEFELVGSQWRKEDKVAQEREAVVDTSTTRLSIASINNEENGDVYKTPNGTIISQIRLATGVQQQAREQALVLRVEDLPPGKQRAISKTFQGLDLLKYSNLRMFVHMHGRLGSGIDLADLQAVTGEDPRSKVRLFVRLGANETNDYYEYEQPLSPSRLAEGLSPDEIWQTNQNYNGQILDLNSMNIRLSALNQLKVARDERAAPLDSVFWHDENGVPLNPSVEDFAPPGTRLGIKGSPNLGRINTIIIGIRNPADTTGMASVDPNNVLDDVTIWINELRVAGYDEGNGWAALANAEVQLADLGRVRANVQTQTDGFGSLSSSLGERDQTSILNWGVNTDVNLDKFIPERFGWAVPVSVQVQSNTTTPRFSPNRGDVRLEEIVNQIESDTSYTPAQRDSLKRQAIESAQTHTFSRSFTTSIRKQNSRSPLLRYTLDGLSVSYAYSVSEGRSPSQRLNDQWRWTSTLNYRLAVRRPRTIRPFGWLGEVPVLGWLGGLQFNYLPQSFNASATAARNFAQSRDRNNAVRREEGAEVLPETIAFPFREQHSFSHRRNVSLQYNPFNFLNLSLDTRTSQSLSAIGADTTFTTFVRRTDDPTRFDLLPGSFNDNGIPDSLRGVDAFQQERLEVRSTGAVLDDLLKGTASLRTEDHGQSFTGTFRPQLNRIQALNWINVQDVVYGVQYGWRNGPVGRNTGASVNNAVNIRGGLTLRPQELFRKFDFYQSLERKQREAEQEKRAERQRRQREREERRRQREEERRQREEEERRRREAEANTPADTPTDTPADTPTDT
;
A
#
# COMPACT_ATOMS: atom_id res chain seq x y z
N GLU A 1 44.36 -25.99 -11.37
CA GLU A 1 44.59 -25.52 -9.98
C GLU A 1 43.41 -25.98 -9.13
N ARG A 2 43.63 -26.18 -7.84
CA ARG A 2 42.58 -26.46 -6.85
C ARG A 2 41.78 -25.18 -6.60
N GLY A 3 40.44 -25.29 -6.62
CA GLY A 3 39.55 -24.18 -6.23
C GLY A 3 39.37 -24.08 -4.71
N PRO A 4 38.65 -23.05 -4.23
CA PRO A 4 38.33 -22.91 -2.79
C PRO A 4 37.51 -24.10 -2.28
N TYR A 5 37.65 -24.38 -0.99
CA TYR A 5 36.98 -25.43 -0.20
C TYR A 5 37.09 -26.85 -0.79
N ASN A 6 38.12 -27.11 -1.60
CA ASN A 6 38.36 -28.42 -2.18
C ASN A 6 39.45 -29.18 -1.41
N TYR A 7 39.06 -30.14 -0.57
CA TYR A 7 39.98 -30.95 0.24
C TYR A 7 40.28 -32.33 -0.35
N THR A 8 40.34 -32.45 -1.69
CA THR A 8 40.60 -33.74 -2.36
C THR A 8 41.96 -34.34 -1.95
N THR A 9 41.93 -35.55 -1.39
CA THR A 9 43.16 -36.30 -1.05
C THR A 9 43.77 -36.98 -2.27
N GLU A 10 43.00 -37.17 -3.34
CA GLU A 10 43.44 -37.73 -4.63
C GLU A 10 43.90 -36.62 -5.59
N LEU A 11 44.78 -35.74 -5.12
CA LEU A 11 45.21 -34.55 -5.86
C LEU A 11 45.93 -34.89 -7.18
N LYS A 12 46.61 -36.04 -7.26
CA LYS A 12 47.29 -36.49 -8.49
C LYS A 12 46.27 -36.80 -9.59
N ASP A 13 45.24 -37.58 -9.25
CA ASP A 13 44.16 -37.94 -10.17
C ASP A 13 43.38 -36.69 -10.61
N PHE A 14 43.16 -35.73 -9.71
CA PHE A 14 42.56 -34.43 -10.02
C PHE A 14 43.37 -33.64 -11.07
N LEU A 15 44.69 -33.63 -10.96
CA LEU A 15 45.58 -32.92 -11.91
C LEU A 15 45.74 -33.65 -13.25
N ASP A 16 45.64 -34.98 -13.25
CA ASP A 16 45.77 -35.79 -14.47
C ASP A 16 44.47 -35.90 -15.26
N ASN A 17 43.31 -35.67 -14.63
CA ASN A 17 41.98 -35.71 -15.27
C ASN A 17 41.25 -34.36 -15.22
N PRO A 18 41.81 -33.27 -15.81
CA PRO A 18 41.21 -31.93 -15.73
C PRO A 18 39.82 -31.85 -16.38
N ARG A 19 39.47 -32.77 -17.27
CA ARG A 19 38.16 -32.81 -17.95
C ARG A 19 36.99 -33.12 -17.01
N GLU A 20 37.26 -33.78 -15.89
CA GLU A 20 36.23 -34.14 -14.89
C GLU A 20 35.99 -33.02 -13.87
N THR A 21 36.82 -31.98 -13.91
CA THR A 21 36.71 -30.83 -13.02
C THR A 21 35.69 -29.83 -13.57
N TRP A 22 35.03 -29.11 -12.66
CA TRP A 22 34.12 -28.03 -13.00
C TRP A 22 34.43 -26.79 -12.16
N GLY A 23 34.04 -25.64 -12.67
CA GLY A 23 34.05 -24.38 -11.93
C GLY A 23 32.83 -23.56 -12.31
N GLY A 24 32.25 -22.84 -11.36
CA GLY A 24 31.04 -22.07 -11.61
C GLY A 24 30.87 -20.91 -10.65
N MET A 25 29.91 -20.05 -10.98
CA MET A 25 29.50 -18.90 -10.21
C MET A 25 27.97 -18.82 -10.22
N THR A 26 27.40 -18.45 -9.09
CA THR A 26 25.95 -18.27 -8.91
C THR A 26 25.68 -16.81 -8.58
N GLN A 27 24.67 -16.24 -9.22
CA GLN A 27 24.21 -14.88 -8.95
C GLN A 27 22.70 -14.94 -8.68
N ARG A 28 22.28 -14.37 -7.55
CA ARG A 28 20.86 -14.19 -7.25
C ARG A 28 20.28 -13.03 -8.06
N LEU A 29 19.04 -13.20 -8.53
CA LEU A 29 18.28 -12.15 -9.20
C LEU A 29 17.68 -11.16 -8.19
N PRO A 30 17.69 -9.85 -8.49
CA PRO A 30 17.07 -8.85 -7.62
C PRO A 30 15.56 -9.04 -7.47
N GLU A 31 15.01 -8.60 -6.33
CA GLU A 31 13.57 -8.63 -6.09
C GLU A 31 12.78 -7.93 -7.21
N GLY A 32 11.73 -8.61 -7.68
CA GLY A 32 10.88 -8.12 -8.78
C GLY A 32 11.34 -8.49 -10.19
N TYR A 33 12.48 -9.18 -10.34
CA TYR A 33 12.94 -9.79 -11.60
C TYR A 33 12.87 -11.33 -11.60
N THR A 34 12.38 -11.92 -10.50
CA THR A 34 12.29 -13.38 -10.33
C THR A 34 11.13 -14.01 -11.08
N ASP A 35 10.07 -13.25 -11.37
CA ASP A 35 8.90 -13.72 -12.13
C ASP A 35 9.08 -13.42 -13.63
N PHE A 36 9.66 -14.38 -14.34
CA PHE A 36 9.92 -14.29 -15.78
C PHE A 36 8.62 -14.34 -16.60
N GLU A 37 7.54 -14.95 -16.09
CA GLU A 37 6.24 -14.95 -16.76
C GLU A 37 5.63 -13.54 -16.74
N THR A 38 5.54 -12.91 -15.57
CA THR A 38 5.01 -11.53 -15.44
C THR A 38 5.87 -10.52 -16.20
N ARG A 39 7.20 -10.69 -16.17
CA ARG A 39 8.14 -9.82 -16.90
C ARG A 39 8.29 -10.15 -18.38
N ASN A 40 7.71 -11.27 -18.83
CA ASN A 40 7.85 -11.81 -20.18
C ASN A 40 9.31 -11.92 -20.63
N ILE A 41 10.18 -12.46 -19.78
CA ILE A 41 11.56 -12.78 -20.18
C ILE A 41 11.50 -13.97 -21.13
N GLU A 42 11.95 -13.77 -22.37
CA GLU A 42 11.92 -14.80 -23.42
C GLU A 42 13.30 -15.41 -23.64
N PHE A 43 14.36 -14.62 -23.47
CA PHE A 43 15.73 -15.03 -23.74
C PHE A 43 16.71 -14.60 -22.65
N VAL A 44 17.77 -15.38 -22.47
CA VAL A 44 19.02 -14.90 -21.91
C VAL A 44 19.96 -14.66 -23.08
N GLU A 45 20.43 -13.43 -23.25
CA GLU A 45 21.30 -13.04 -24.35
C GLU A 45 22.67 -12.64 -23.84
N PHE A 46 23.74 -13.08 -24.50
CA PHE A 46 25.08 -12.62 -24.19
C PHE A 46 25.99 -12.67 -25.40
N VAL A 47 26.93 -11.73 -25.44
CA VAL A 47 28.02 -11.71 -26.43
C VAL A 47 29.28 -12.20 -25.74
N PHE A 48 29.82 -13.34 -26.18
CA PHE A 48 30.98 -13.93 -25.53
C PHE A 48 32.05 -14.43 -26.50
N ARG A 49 33.26 -14.56 -25.96
CA ARG A 49 34.39 -15.16 -26.66
C ARG A 49 35.15 -16.11 -25.74
N PRO A 50 35.29 -17.40 -26.11
CA PRO A 50 36.17 -18.33 -25.41
C PRO A 50 37.62 -18.16 -25.87
N TYR A 51 38.54 -18.05 -24.92
CA TYR A 51 39.99 -18.04 -25.14
C TYR A 51 40.59 -19.26 -24.47
N SER A 52 40.95 -20.28 -25.25
CA SER A 52 41.64 -21.47 -24.74
C SER A 52 43.14 -21.39 -24.97
N GLU A 53 43.92 -21.84 -23.99
CA GLU A 53 45.38 -21.99 -24.12
C GLU A 53 45.80 -23.30 -24.82
N ALA A 54 44.83 -24.12 -25.26
CA ALA A 54 45.12 -25.32 -26.03
C ALA A 54 45.76 -24.98 -27.40
N PRO A 55 46.62 -25.86 -27.96
CA PRO A 55 47.19 -25.66 -29.29
C PRO A 55 46.11 -25.42 -30.35
N GLY A 56 46.16 -24.28 -31.03
CA GLY A 56 45.16 -23.86 -32.02
C GLY A 56 43.99 -23.03 -31.47
N GLY A 57 43.92 -22.77 -30.15
CA GLY A 57 42.95 -21.86 -29.53
C GLY A 57 41.54 -22.42 -29.33
N ASP A 58 41.28 -23.69 -29.69
CA ASP A 58 39.99 -24.36 -29.51
C ASP A 58 39.90 -25.02 -28.13
N ALA A 59 38.81 -24.78 -27.39
CA ALA A 59 38.54 -25.39 -26.09
C ALA A 59 38.33 -26.92 -26.15
N GLY A 60 38.11 -27.46 -27.35
CA GLY A 60 37.96 -28.88 -27.60
C GLY A 60 36.52 -29.37 -27.46
N ARG A 61 36.21 -30.51 -28.10
CA ARG A 61 34.84 -31.03 -28.24
C ARG A 61 34.16 -31.45 -26.94
N SER A 62 34.89 -31.64 -25.85
CA SER A 62 34.34 -31.96 -24.54
C SER A 62 33.96 -30.72 -23.71
N ALA A 63 34.50 -29.53 -24.04
CA ALA A 63 34.28 -28.33 -23.24
C ALA A 63 32.85 -27.81 -23.39
N ARG A 64 32.17 -27.59 -22.27
CA ARG A 64 30.78 -27.13 -22.19
C ARG A 64 30.63 -26.05 -21.13
N LEU A 65 29.89 -24.99 -21.47
CA LEU A 65 29.34 -24.03 -20.52
C LEU A 65 27.88 -24.39 -20.26
N TYR A 66 27.50 -24.44 -19.01
CA TYR A 66 26.14 -24.66 -18.55
C TYR A 66 25.62 -23.40 -17.89
N MET A 67 24.32 -23.16 -18.08
CA MET A 67 23.57 -22.14 -17.37
C MET A 67 22.39 -22.80 -16.70
N ASP A 68 22.22 -22.55 -15.41
CA ASP A 68 21.08 -23.01 -14.63
C ASP A 68 20.24 -21.81 -14.22
N LEU A 69 18.91 -21.87 -14.43
CA LEU A 69 17.94 -20.84 -14.06
C LEU A 69 16.90 -21.46 -13.13
N GLY A 70 16.82 -20.98 -11.89
CA GLY A 70 15.80 -21.42 -10.93
C GLY A 70 16.21 -21.16 -9.49
N SER A 71 15.77 -22.04 -8.59
CA SER A 71 16.24 -22.10 -7.22
C SER A 71 17.42 -23.08 -7.14
N ILE A 72 18.56 -22.58 -6.66
CA ILE A 72 19.82 -23.30 -6.61
C ILE A 72 20.27 -23.30 -5.16
N SER A 73 20.76 -24.45 -4.68
CA SER A 73 21.27 -24.59 -3.32
C SER A 73 22.31 -23.52 -3.01
N GLU A 74 22.13 -22.89 -1.86
CA GLU A 74 22.99 -21.88 -1.27
C GLU A 74 24.14 -22.52 -0.44
N ASP A 75 24.00 -23.80 -0.07
CA ASP A 75 24.99 -24.61 0.67
C ASP A 75 26.26 -24.86 -0.19
N VAL A 76 27.26 -23.99 -0.05
CA VAL A 76 28.56 -24.07 -0.75
C VAL A 76 29.44 -25.09 -0.04
N LEU A 77 29.51 -25.00 1.28
CA LEU A 77 30.09 -26.03 2.15
C LEU A 77 29.02 -27.08 2.42
N PRO A 78 29.17 -28.34 2.01
CA PRO A 78 28.09 -29.33 2.04
C PRO A 78 27.87 -29.91 3.45
N ASN A 79 27.47 -29.06 4.40
CA ASN A 79 27.18 -29.42 5.79
C ASN A 79 25.68 -29.23 6.15
N GLY A 80 24.89 -28.62 5.27
CA GLY A 80 23.46 -28.37 5.45
C GLY A 80 23.15 -27.37 6.56
N LYS A 81 24.08 -26.47 6.88
CA LYS A 81 23.95 -25.44 7.91
C LYS A 81 24.41 -24.11 7.34
N LEU A 82 23.80 -23.04 7.81
CA LEU A 82 24.17 -21.70 7.37
C LEU A 82 25.58 -21.32 7.83
N ASN A 83 26.52 -21.25 6.89
CA ASN A 83 27.81 -20.61 7.08
C ASN A 83 27.72 -19.11 6.82
N ASN A 84 28.16 -18.32 7.81
CA ASN A 84 28.14 -16.87 7.76
C ASN A 84 29.28 -16.34 8.64
N GLU A 85 30.02 -15.38 8.10
CA GLU A 85 31.08 -14.67 8.82
C GLU A 85 30.51 -13.78 9.93
N ASP A 86 29.36 -13.15 9.68
CA ASP A 86 28.67 -12.31 10.66
C ASP A 86 28.23 -13.16 11.85
N GLY A 87 28.67 -12.76 13.05
CA GLY A 87 28.39 -13.49 14.28
C GLY A 87 29.38 -14.61 14.61
N LEU A 88 30.50 -14.75 13.88
CA LEU A 88 31.64 -15.54 14.33
C LEU A 88 32.23 -14.93 15.61
N SER A 89 32.53 -15.75 16.63
CA SER A 89 33.10 -15.20 17.87
C SER A 89 34.60 -14.90 17.70
N THR A 90 35.01 -13.66 17.93
CA THR A 90 36.44 -13.30 17.99
C THR A 90 37.11 -13.70 19.31
N THR A 91 36.37 -14.14 20.33
CA THR A 91 36.93 -14.37 21.67
C THR A 91 36.96 -15.84 22.10
N THR A 92 35.90 -16.61 21.84
CA THR A 92 35.76 -17.99 22.34
C THR A 92 35.26 -18.93 21.24
N VAL A 93 35.87 -20.11 21.14
CA VAL A 93 35.39 -21.21 20.27
C VAL A 93 34.59 -22.18 21.15
N GLY A 94 33.28 -22.24 20.98
CA GLY A 94 32.44 -23.17 21.73
C GLY A 94 32.55 -24.60 21.19
N SER A 95 32.46 -25.63 22.03
CA SER A 95 32.53 -27.03 21.59
C SER A 95 31.40 -27.48 20.65
N GLY A 96 30.37 -26.65 20.46
CA GLY A 96 29.25 -26.88 19.53
C GLY A 96 29.26 -26.00 18.28
N SER A 97 30.27 -25.14 18.11
CA SER A 97 30.40 -24.22 16.97
C SER A 97 31.28 -24.76 15.85
N LEU A 98 31.73 -26.01 15.92
CA LEU A 98 32.63 -26.62 14.93
C LEU A 98 31.98 -27.87 14.34
N ASP A 99 32.10 -28.05 13.04
CA ASP A 99 31.85 -29.32 12.38
C ASP A 99 33.02 -29.75 11.48
N ALA A 100 32.77 -30.66 10.54
CA ALA A 100 33.81 -31.24 9.69
C ALA A 100 34.29 -30.31 8.58
N TRP A 101 33.49 -29.30 8.24
CA TRP A 101 33.76 -28.37 7.14
C TRP A 101 34.06 -26.97 7.64
N SER A 102 33.47 -26.56 8.76
CA SER A 102 33.50 -25.16 9.15
C SER A 102 33.28 -24.91 10.64
N ARG A 103 33.47 -23.64 11.01
CA ARG A 103 33.08 -23.00 12.25
C ARG A 103 31.81 -22.19 12.01
N LEU A 104 30.78 -22.48 12.80
CA LEU A 104 29.47 -21.84 12.70
C LEU A 104 29.38 -20.58 13.57
N PRO A 105 28.62 -19.55 13.15
CA PRO A 105 28.40 -18.36 13.95
C PRO A 105 27.62 -18.68 15.24
N THR A 106 27.98 -18.02 16.34
CA THR A 106 27.34 -18.21 17.66
C THR A 106 26.92 -16.90 18.32
N SER A 107 27.32 -15.77 17.75
CA SER A 107 27.05 -14.42 18.25
C SER A 107 25.89 -13.79 17.47
N THR A 108 25.48 -12.58 17.89
CA THR A 108 24.45 -11.82 17.17
C THR A 108 25.01 -11.23 15.89
N THR A 109 24.29 -11.41 14.78
CA THR A 109 24.57 -10.77 13.49
C THR A 109 24.21 -9.28 13.54
N ASN A 110 25.05 -8.42 12.94
CA ASN A 110 24.85 -6.97 12.91
C ASN A 110 25.08 -6.34 11.52
N GLY A 111 25.42 -7.15 10.52
CA GLY A 111 25.70 -6.76 9.14
C GLY A 111 27.06 -6.09 8.94
N VAL A 112 27.97 -6.16 9.92
CA VAL A 112 29.29 -5.52 9.91
C VAL A 112 30.35 -6.48 10.45
N ILE A 113 31.51 -6.53 9.81
CA ILE A 113 32.63 -7.36 10.24
C ILE A 113 33.23 -6.81 11.53
N ASN A 114 33.26 -7.63 12.58
CA ASN A 114 33.94 -7.26 13.82
C ASN A 114 35.44 -7.59 13.79
N ILE A 115 36.26 -6.63 14.21
CA ILE A 115 37.71 -6.74 14.26
C ILE A 115 38.21 -6.45 15.67
N ASP A 116 38.98 -7.37 16.25
CA ASP A 116 39.73 -7.16 17.49
C ASP A 116 41.23 -6.98 17.15
N GLN A 117 41.66 -5.71 17.16
CA GLN A 117 43.05 -5.36 16.89
C GLN A 117 44.03 -5.81 17.99
N ALA A 118 43.57 -5.95 19.24
CA ALA A 118 44.44 -6.31 20.36
C ALA A 118 44.84 -7.79 20.31
N THR A 119 43.90 -8.65 19.92
CA THR A 119 44.14 -10.09 19.74
C THR A 119 44.46 -10.47 18.29
N ARG A 120 44.40 -9.50 17.35
CA ARG A 120 44.54 -9.70 15.90
C ARG A 120 43.52 -10.70 15.34
N ARG A 121 42.29 -10.64 15.81
CA ARG A 121 41.19 -11.54 15.40
C ARG A 121 40.11 -10.78 14.63
N THR A 122 39.42 -11.47 13.74
CA THR A 122 38.37 -10.93 12.87
C THR A 122 37.26 -11.96 12.68
N GLU A 123 36.09 -11.50 12.24
CA GLU A 123 34.99 -12.34 11.74
C GLU A 123 35.15 -12.70 10.26
N ASP A 124 35.91 -11.89 9.50
CA ASP A 124 36.23 -12.13 8.09
C ASP A 124 37.27 -13.26 7.95
N LEU A 125 36.77 -14.49 7.82
CA LEU A 125 37.50 -15.76 7.89
C LEU A 125 37.04 -16.73 6.78
N GLY A 126 36.40 -16.23 5.74
CA GLY A 126 35.77 -17.05 4.71
C GLY A 126 34.51 -17.78 5.21
N LEU A 127 33.92 -18.58 4.32
CA LEU A 127 32.72 -19.36 4.64
C LEU A 127 33.03 -20.47 5.64
N ASP A 128 34.27 -20.96 5.69
CA ASP A 128 34.64 -21.99 6.66
C ASP A 128 34.78 -21.43 8.09
N GLY A 129 34.96 -20.11 8.26
CA GLY A 129 35.07 -19.45 9.56
C GLY A 129 36.33 -19.85 10.34
N LEU A 130 37.35 -20.40 9.68
CA LEU A 130 38.60 -20.87 10.26
C LEU A 130 39.73 -19.95 9.84
N ALA A 131 40.67 -19.68 10.75
CA ALA A 131 41.77 -18.77 10.43
C ALA A 131 42.94 -19.49 9.76
N SER A 132 43.41 -18.93 8.65
CA SER A 132 44.66 -19.30 7.97
C SER A 132 45.70 -18.15 8.00
N TYR A 133 45.26 -16.87 8.00
CA TYR A 133 46.17 -15.73 7.91
C TYR A 133 47.11 -15.56 9.12
N ASP A 134 46.62 -15.79 10.35
CA ASP A 134 47.41 -15.70 11.59
C ASP A 134 47.01 -16.84 12.55
N PRO A 135 47.43 -18.09 12.28
CA PRO A 135 47.01 -19.24 13.08
C PRO A 135 47.45 -19.16 14.55
N SER A 136 48.43 -18.29 14.86
CA SER A 136 48.93 -18.08 16.23
C SER A 136 47.99 -17.24 17.10
N ALA A 137 47.13 -16.43 16.48
CA ALA A 137 46.15 -15.61 17.17
C ALA A 137 44.94 -16.43 17.66
N TYR A 138 44.71 -17.62 17.09
CA TYR A 138 43.54 -18.46 17.36
C TYR A 138 43.89 -19.74 18.11
N ASP A 139 42.93 -20.29 18.86
CA ASP A 139 43.09 -21.62 19.43
C ASP A 139 43.12 -22.67 18.30
N PRO A 140 43.88 -23.77 18.42
CA PRO A 140 44.04 -24.73 17.34
C PRO A 140 42.72 -25.19 16.70
N PRO A 141 41.62 -25.48 17.42
CA PRO A 141 40.35 -25.87 16.80
C PRO A 141 39.68 -24.83 15.88
N ALA A 142 40.13 -23.56 15.90
CA ALA A 142 39.64 -22.50 15.02
C ALA A 142 40.63 -22.12 13.91
N THR A 143 41.58 -23.01 13.59
CA THR A 143 42.50 -22.83 12.47
C THR A 143 42.32 -23.94 11.45
N GLU A 144 42.45 -23.59 10.17
CA GLU A 144 42.35 -24.55 9.07
C GLU A 144 43.36 -25.68 9.19
N ALA A 145 44.61 -25.36 9.56
CA ALA A 145 45.69 -26.33 9.70
C ALA A 145 45.36 -27.46 10.69
N PHE A 146 44.55 -27.18 11.72
CA PHE A 146 44.12 -28.18 12.69
C PHE A 146 42.94 -29.01 12.19
N VAL A 147 41.92 -28.34 11.64
CA VAL A 147 40.69 -28.99 11.15
C VAL A 147 41.01 -29.89 9.96
N PHE A 148 41.78 -29.39 8.99
CA PHE A 148 42.12 -30.09 7.74
C PHE A 148 43.46 -30.84 7.79
N ARG A 149 44.00 -31.12 8.99
CA ARG A 149 45.27 -31.86 9.15
C ARG A 149 45.28 -33.22 8.45
N SER A 150 44.14 -33.90 8.36
CA SER A 150 44.04 -35.19 7.67
C SER A 150 44.25 -35.05 6.17
N PHE A 151 43.73 -33.97 5.58
CA PHE A 151 43.97 -33.62 4.19
C PHE A 151 45.44 -33.25 3.97
N LEU A 152 46.00 -32.37 4.80
CA LEU A 152 47.40 -31.94 4.69
C LEU A 152 48.39 -33.12 4.83
N ASN A 153 48.14 -34.04 5.76
CA ASN A 153 48.98 -35.23 5.97
C ASN A 153 48.92 -36.24 4.81
N ALA A 154 47.88 -36.17 3.96
CA ALA A 154 47.75 -37.04 2.79
C ALA A 154 48.57 -36.54 1.59
N LEU A 155 49.06 -35.28 1.62
CA LEU A 155 49.82 -34.67 0.54
C LEU A 155 51.31 -35.00 0.64
N ASP A 156 51.95 -35.33 -0.49
CA ASP A 156 53.39 -35.60 -0.55
C ASP A 156 54.17 -34.39 -1.12
N PRO A 157 54.80 -33.54 -0.28
CA PRO A 157 55.58 -32.40 -0.77
C PRO A 157 56.82 -32.80 -1.59
N SER A 158 57.18 -34.08 -1.59
CA SER A 158 58.33 -34.64 -2.32
C SER A 158 57.98 -35.34 -3.64
N ASP A 159 56.71 -35.31 -4.09
CA ASP A 159 56.29 -35.94 -5.36
C ASP A 159 57.11 -35.38 -6.55
N PRO A 160 57.52 -36.24 -7.52
CA PRO A 160 58.29 -35.80 -8.67
C PRO A 160 57.57 -34.83 -9.62
N ASP A 161 56.22 -34.81 -9.68
CA ASP A 161 55.46 -33.90 -10.53
C ASP A 161 55.53 -32.44 -10.00
N PRO A 162 56.14 -31.50 -10.76
CA PRO A 162 56.20 -30.10 -10.36
C PRO A 162 54.82 -29.45 -10.16
N ARG A 163 53.79 -29.86 -10.94
CA ARG A 163 52.43 -29.32 -10.82
C ARG A 163 51.81 -29.73 -9.48
N TYR A 164 52.02 -30.99 -9.08
CA TYR A 164 51.57 -31.50 -7.79
C TYR A 164 52.23 -30.74 -6.64
N ARG A 165 53.55 -30.56 -6.67
CA ARG A 165 54.26 -29.82 -5.61
C ARG A 165 53.81 -28.37 -5.47
N VAL A 166 53.48 -27.69 -6.57
CA VAL A 166 52.94 -26.32 -6.53
C VAL A 166 51.58 -26.29 -5.83
N GLU A 167 50.68 -27.20 -6.16
CA GLU A 167 49.36 -27.27 -5.52
C GLU A 167 49.44 -27.71 -4.05
N VAL A 168 50.39 -28.58 -3.70
CA VAL A 168 50.71 -28.90 -2.30
C VAL A 168 51.26 -27.69 -1.56
N ALA A 169 52.15 -26.91 -2.17
CA ALA A 169 52.68 -25.68 -1.58
C ALA A 169 51.56 -24.65 -1.31
N LYS A 170 50.60 -24.51 -2.25
CA LYS A 170 49.39 -23.71 -2.05
C LYS A 170 48.53 -24.25 -0.90
N ALA A 171 48.25 -25.55 -0.86
CA ALA A 171 47.44 -26.18 0.18
C ALA A 171 48.09 -26.15 1.59
N LEU A 172 49.42 -26.21 1.68
CA LEU A 172 50.13 -26.09 2.96
C LEU A 172 50.10 -24.66 3.52
N ARG A 173 50.00 -23.66 2.63
CA ARG A 173 49.88 -22.26 3.00
C ARG A 173 48.45 -21.89 3.36
N ASP A 174 47.50 -22.39 2.57
CA ASP A 174 46.08 -22.05 2.59
C ASP A 174 45.30 -23.36 2.29
N PRO A 175 45.02 -24.17 3.34
CA PRO A 175 44.31 -25.44 3.22
C PRO A 175 42.94 -25.31 2.55
N SER A 176 42.15 -24.29 2.88
CA SER A 176 40.81 -24.10 2.33
C SER A 176 40.83 -23.54 0.92
N GLY A 177 41.80 -22.72 0.54
CA GLY A 177 41.88 -22.15 -0.80
C GLY A 177 41.07 -20.86 -0.96
N ASP A 178 40.75 -20.18 0.12
CA ASP A 178 39.86 -19.01 0.23
C ASP A 178 40.55 -17.75 0.78
N ASP A 179 41.85 -17.80 1.05
CA ASP A 179 42.68 -16.64 1.31
C ASP A 179 42.56 -15.56 0.19
N TYR A 180 42.19 -14.33 0.55
CA TYR A 180 42.09 -13.23 -0.40
C TYR A 180 43.42 -12.49 -0.63
N TYR A 181 43.83 -12.42 -1.90
CA TYR A 181 44.96 -11.59 -2.36
C TYR A 181 44.51 -10.63 -3.45
N TYR A 182 44.88 -9.35 -3.31
CA TYR A 182 44.66 -8.36 -4.35
C TYR A 182 45.50 -8.72 -5.58
N PHE A 183 44.93 -8.67 -6.79
CA PHE A 183 45.56 -9.19 -8.03
C PHE A 183 46.93 -8.57 -8.37
N ASP A 184 47.24 -7.38 -7.83
CA ASP A 184 48.51 -6.65 -8.01
C ASP A 184 49.55 -6.97 -6.91
N ASP A 185 49.28 -7.90 -6.00
CA ASP A 185 50.18 -8.26 -4.91
C ASP A 185 51.28 -9.23 -5.34
N ASP A 186 52.38 -8.67 -5.82
CA ASP A 186 53.56 -9.44 -6.27
C ASP A 186 54.24 -10.24 -5.15
N ALA A 187 53.97 -9.97 -3.88
CA ALA A 187 54.50 -10.79 -2.79
C ALA A 187 53.92 -12.21 -2.79
N TYR A 188 52.67 -12.37 -3.24
CA TYR A 188 52.03 -13.67 -3.40
C TYR A 188 52.22 -14.20 -4.84
N PHE A 189 51.89 -13.38 -5.84
CA PHE A 189 51.88 -13.79 -7.24
C PHE A 189 53.27 -13.87 -7.90
N GLY A 190 54.28 -13.29 -7.25
CA GLY A 190 55.69 -13.40 -7.64
C GLY A 190 56.46 -14.50 -6.90
N ASP A 191 55.83 -15.23 -5.98
CA ASP A 191 56.49 -16.30 -5.23
C ASP A 191 56.77 -17.52 -6.14
N PRO A 192 58.05 -17.86 -6.40
CA PRO A 192 58.39 -18.97 -7.30
C PRO A 192 58.03 -20.35 -6.75
N THR A 193 57.69 -20.47 -5.46
CA THR A 193 57.19 -21.72 -4.87
C THR A 193 55.71 -21.97 -5.21
N LEU A 194 54.95 -20.91 -5.43
CA LEU A 194 53.52 -20.95 -5.78
C LEU A 194 53.29 -20.78 -7.28
N TYR A 195 54.14 -19.99 -7.94
CA TYR A 195 54.07 -19.66 -9.36
C TYR A 195 55.47 -19.73 -9.98
N PRO A 196 56.00 -20.94 -10.27
CA PRO A 196 57.39 -21.11 -10.74
C PRO A 196 57.69 -20.45 -12.09
N GLU A 197 56.65 -20.23 -12.91
CA GLU A 197 56.75 -19.54 -14.20
C GLU A 197 56.26 -18.07 -14.14
N GLY A 198 55.98 -17.58 -12.93
CA GLY A 198 55.29 -16.31 -12.69
C GLY A 198 53.78 -16.42 -12.89
N ALA A 199 53.00 -15.70 -12.07
CA ALA A 199 51.54 -15.73 -12.19
C ALA A 199 51.05 -15.02 -13.45
N THR A 200 50.26 -15.73 -14.25
CA THR A 200 49.47 -15.15 -15.35
C THR A 200 48.43 -14.17 -14.83
N ILE A 201 47.88 -13.32 -15.70
CA ILE A 201 46.80 -12.40 -15.31
C ILE A 201 45.57 -13.16 -14.79
N GLN A 202 45.25 -14.33 -15.35
CA GLN A 202 44.17 -15.19 -14.90
C GLN A 202 44.43 -15.75 -13.50
N GLN A 203 45.65 -16.25 -13.25
CA GLN A 203 46.06 -16.72 -11.92
C GLN A 203 45.99 -15.60 -10.89
N ARG A 204 46.31 -14.36 -11.26
CA ARG A 204 46.15 -13.19 -10.38
C ARG A 204 44.70 -12.93 -9.97
N PHE A 205 43.74 -13.16 -10.87
CA PHE A 205 42.32 -13.03 -10.54
C PHE A 205 41.72 -14.25 -9.84
N SER A 206 42.43 -15.39 -9.78
CA SER A 206 41.94 -16.63 -9.13
C SER A 206 41.66 -16.48 -7.64
N ARG A 207 42.30 -15.51 -6.97
CA ARG A 207 42.11 -15.20 -5.54
C ARG A 207 41.32 -13.92 -5.28
N TYR A 208 41.00 -13.16 -6.33
CA TYR A 208 40.33 -11.86 -6.17
C TYR A 208 38.82 -11.99 -5.97
N GLY A 209 38.16 -12.90 -6.68
CA GLY A 209 36.72 -13.14 -6.54
C GLY A 209 36.40 -14.28 -5.56
N PRO A 210 37.02 -15.46 -5.72
CA PRO A 210 36.77 -16.62 -4.86
C PRO A 210 37.45 -16.59 -3.49
N GLY A 211 38.39 -15.66 -3.26
CA GLY A 211 39.03 -15.49 -1.96
C GLY A 211 38.12 -14.68 -1.05
N LEU A 212 37.69 -15.29 0.06
CA LEU A 212 36.74 -14.73 1.01
C LEU A 212 37.44 -14.34 2.33
N GLU A 213 38.42 -15.09 2.81
CA GLU A 213 39.16 -14.73 4.03
C GLU A 213 39.96 -13.44 3.84
N LEU A 214 39.69 -12.45 4.68
CA LEU A 214 40.24 -11.08 4.65
C LEU A 214 39.91 -10.31 3.37
N ASN A 215 38.78 -10.58 2.73
CA ASN A 215 38.38 -9.88 1.52
C ASN A 215 37.81 -8.47 1.80
N ALA A 216 37.37 -8.20 3.03
CA ALA A 216 36.73 -6.94 3.35
C ALA A 216 37.73 -5.81 3.53
N TYR A 217 37.28 -4.58 3.27
CA TYR A 217 38.15 -3.42 3.30
C TYR A 217 38.85 -3.22 4.66
N GLU A 218 38.10 -3.37 5.76
CA GLU A 218 38.64 -3.09 7.10
C GLU A 218 39.63 -4.17 7.57
N SER A 219 39.27 -5.44 7.43
CA SER A 219 40.10 -6.61 7.79
C SER A 219 41.38 -6.64 6.96
N GLN A 220 41.28 -6.44 5.64
CA GLN A 220 42.44 -6.44 4.74
C GLN A 220 43.40 -5.30 5.06
N SER A 221 42.89 -4.12 5.44
CA SER A 221 43.73 -2.97 5.81
C SER A 221 44.57 -3.23 7.07
N GLN A 222 44.03 -3.98 8.03
CA GLN A 222 44.66 -4.23 9.33
C GLN A 222 45.52 -5.50 9.32
N PHE A 223 44.99 -6.59 8.77
CA PHE A 223 45.55 -7.93 8.91
C PHE A 223 46.08 -8.53 7.60
N GLY A 224 45.89 -7.87 6.46
CA GLY A 224 46.37 -8.36 5.17
C GLY A 224 47.85 -8.73 5.17
N GLN A 225 48.15 -9.89 4.57
CA GLN A 225 49.49 -10.49 4.49
C GLN A 225 50.33 -9.94 3.31
N GLY A 226 49.68 -9.27 2.36
CA GLY A 226 50.28 -8.73 1.14
C GLY A 226 50.96 -7.37 1.26
N GLN A 227 51.71 -6.98 0.23
CA GLN A 227 52.22 -5.60 0.10
C GLN A 227 51.08 -4.63 -0.23
N VAL A 228 50.05 -5.10 -0.93
CA VAL A 228 48.88 -4.32 -1.32
C VAL A 228 47.69 -4.71 -0.45
N LYS A 229 47.31 -3.84 0.47
CA LYS A 229 46.19 -4.05 1.42
C LYS A 229 44.92 -3.36 0.95
N ARG A 230 44.17 -4.02 0.05
CA ARG A 230 42.91 -3.50 -0.51
C ARG A 230 41.84 -4.59 -0.57
N GLY A 231 40.81 -4.47 0.26
CA GLY A 231 39.63 -5.35 0.21
C GLY A 231 38.70 -5.01 -0.97
N ASN A 232 37.96 -6.01 -1.44
CA ASN A 232 36.94 -5.91 -2.49
C ASN A 232 35.51 -5.87 -1.92
N ALA A 233 35.30 -6.32 -0.67
CA ALA A 233 34.01 -6.39 0.01
C ALA A 233 33.88 -5.32 1.13
N ARG A 234 32.63 -5.07 1.54
CA ARG A 234 32.28 -4.16 2.65
C ARG A 234 31.38 -4.79 3.70
N TYR A 235 30.86 -5.98 3.43
CA TYR A 235 29.92 -6.72 4.26
C TYR A 235 30.48 -8.13 4.47
N PRO A 236 30.12 -8.81 5.57
CA PRO A 236 30.49 -10.21 5.80
C PRO A 236 29.96 -11.12 4.70
N ASP A 237 30.72 -12.16 4.36
CA ASP A 237 30.28 -13.20 3.44
C ASP A 237 29.37 -14.22 4.13
N SER A 238 28.39 -14.72 3.36
CA SER A 238 27.35 -15.62 3.87
C SER A 238 26.82 -16.50 2.76
N GLU A 239 26.48 -17.73 3.10
CA GLU A 239 25.74 -18.63 2.21
C GLU A 239 24.29 -18.20 2.03
N ASP A 240 23.69 -17.50 3.01
CA ASP A 240 22.33 -16.94 2.90
C ASP A 240 22.28 -15.79 1.88
N LEU A 241 21.92 -16.09 0.63
CA LEU A 241 21.88 -15.13 -0.46
C LEU A 241 20.56 -14.34 -0.54
N ASN A 242 19.46 -14.81 0.07
CA ASN A 242 18.21 -14.02 0.21
C ASN A 242 18.18 -13.11 1.43
N LEU A 243 19.10 -13.27 2.36
CA LEU A 243 19.05 -12.64 3.69
C LEU A 243 17.80 -13.08 4.48
N ASN A 244 17.33 -14.32 4.29
CA ASN A 244 16.17 -14.85 5.00
C ASN A 244 16.53 -15.50 6.36
N SER A 245 17.82 -15.50 6.72
CA SER A 245 18.42 -16.10 7.92
C SER A 245 18.31 -17.63 7.99
N SER A 246 18.15 -18.30 6.86
CA SER A 246 18.13 -19.75 6.72
C SER A 246 18.88 -20.20 5.47
N ILE A 247 19.35 -21.44 5.47
CA ILE A 247 20.05 -22.01 4.31
C ILE A 247 19.06 -22.73 3.39
N ASP A 248 19.03 -22.32 2.12
CA ASP A 248 18.23 -23.00 1.10
C ASP A 248 19.06 -24.12 0.43
N THR A 249 18.70 -25.38 0.69
CA THR A 249 19.44 -26.57 0.20
C THR A 249 18.79 -27.23 -1.03
N ASP A 250 17.59 -26.78 -1.39
CA ASP A 250 16.82 -27.36 -2.49
C ASP A 250 17.36 -26.92 -3.85
N ASN A 251 17.36 -27.86 -4.81
CA ASN A 251 17.73 -27.59 -6.20
C ASN A 251 16.52 -27.80 -7.11
N SER A 252 15.99 -26.72 -7.68
CA SER A 252 14.86 -26.73 -8.61
C SER A 252 15.09 -25.71 -9.72
N TYR A 253 15.67 -26.15 -10.84
CA TYR A 253 16.11 -25.28 -11.93
C TYR A 253 16.01 -25.93 -13.32
N TYR A 254 16.02 -25.07 -14.34
CA TYR A 254 16.18 -25.42 -15.75
C TYR A 254 17.64 -25.22 -16.17
N GLN A 255 18.20 -26.19 -16.91
CA GLN A 255 19.59 -26.19 -17.35
C GLN A 255 19.70 -26.09 -18.86
N TYR A 256 20.63 -25.26 -19.32
CA TYR A 256 20.98 -25.03 -20.72
C TYR A 256 22.45 -25.38 -20.93
N MET A 257 22.77 -25.98 -22.08
CA MET A 257 24.12 -26.41 -22.42
C MET A 257 24.61 -25.72 -23.68
N LEU A 258 25.74 -25.02 -23.58
CA LEU A 258 26.43 -24.38 -24.70
C LEU A 258 27.78 -25.07 -24.97
N PRO A 259 28.06 -25.53 -26.21
CA PRO A 259 29.37 -26.02 -26.59
C PRO A 259 30.39 -24.88 -26.68
N LEU A 260 31.61 -25.10 -26.18
CA LEU A 260 32.69 -24.09 -26.22
C LEU A 260 33.71 -24.34 -27.34
N SER A 261 33.56 -25.42 -28.11
CA SER A 261 34.46 -25.71 -29.22
C SER A 261 34.20 -24.75 -30.37
N LEU A 262 35.24 -24.07 -30.86
CA LEU A 262 35.12 -23.10 -31.95
C LEU A 262 34.53 -23.74 -33.21
N ALA A 263 34.97 -24.95 -33.57
CA ALA A 263 34.44 -25.68 -34.71
C ALA A 263 32.95 -26.01 -34.60
N VAL A 264 32.43 -26.18 -33.37
CA VAL A 264 31.01 -26.42 -33.14
C VAL A 264 30.24 -25.08 -33.15
N LEU A 265 30.77 -24.05 -32.50
CA LEU A 265 30.20 -22.70 -32.51
C LEU A 265 30.06 -22.16 -33.94
N ASP A 266 31.07 -22.31 -34.80
CA ASP A 266 31.04 -21.91 -36.21
C ASP A 266 30.02 -22.71 -37.05
N SER A 267 29.75 -23.96 -36.65
CA SER A 267 28.74 -24.79 -37.31
C SER A 267 27.32 -24.41 -36.93
N LEU A 268 27.12 -23.93 -35.69
CA LEU A 268 25.84 -23.50 -35.13
C LEU A 268 25.52 -22.03 -35.40
N ALA A 269 26.53 -21.22 -35.74
CA ALA A 269 26.37 -19.84 -36.21
C ALA A 269 25.72 -19.83 -37.61
N ARG A 270 24.39 -20.02 -37.65
CA ARG A 270 23.55 -20.08 -38.85
C ARG A 270 22.33 -19.17 -38.62
N PRO A 271 22.31 -17.94 -39.18
CA PRO A 271 21.26 -16.95 -38.94
C PRO A 271 19.85 -17.38 -39.40
N ASP A 272 19.75 -18.47 -40.16
CA ASP A 272 18.57 -18.96 -40.87
C ASP A 272 17.83 -20.11 -40.15
N ARG A 273 18.28 -20.57 -38.97
CA ARG A 273 17.62 -21.63 -38.19
C ARG A 273 17.16 -21.16 -36.80
N GLN A 274 15.93 -21.56 -36.45
CA GLN A 274 15.17 -21.03 -35.31
C GLN A 274 15.52 -21.65 -33.94
N ASP A 275 16.38 -22.67 -33.90
CA ASP A 275 16.59 -23.49 -32.69
C ASP A 275 18.04 -23.48 -32.16
N ASP A 276 18.96 -22.76 -32.80
CA ASP A 276 20.35 -22.71 -32.36
C ASP A 276 20.58 -21.59 -31.33
N TYR A 277 21.20 -21.96 -30.20
CA TYR A 277 21.57 -21.02 -29.13
C TYR A 277 22.52 -19.91 -29.61
N VAL A 278 23.19 -20.09 -30.76
CA VAL A 278 24.20 -19.16 -31.32
C VAL A 278 23.60 -18.43 -32.52
N VAL A 279 23.31 -17.14 -32.36
CA VAL A 279 22.73 -16.29 -33.42
C VAL A 279 23.72 -16.08 -34.57
N GLY A 280 25.01 -15.93 -34.24
CA GLY A 280 26.08 -15.78 -35.22
C GLY A 280 27.41 -15.30 -34.61
N GLU A 281 28.47 -15.36 -35.42
CA GLU A 281 29.73 -14.67 -35.13
C GLU A 281 29.63 -13.21 -35.57
N ILE A 282 30.03 -12.27 -34.71
CA ILE A 282 30.11 -10.86 -35.04
C ILE A 282 31.24 -10.67 -36.06
N THR A 283 30.92 -10.09 -37.20
CA THR A 283 31.88 -9.77 -38.26
C THR A 283 32.33 -8.32 -38.20
N ASP A 284 33.60 -8.06 -38.52
CA ASP A 284 34.10 -6.71 -38.74
C ASP A 284 33.59 -6.13 -40.07
N LYS A 285 33.85 -4.84 -40.33
CA LYS A 285 33.45 -4.09 -41.54
C LYS A 285 33.86 -4.73 -42.87
N ASP A 286 34.90 -5.56 -42.86
CA ASP A 286 35.40 -6.31 -44.02
C ASP A 286 34.73 -7.70 -44.17
N GLY A 287 33.74 -8.04 -43.34
CA GLY A 287 33.07 -9.35 -43.33
C GLY A 287 33.91 -10.49 -42.74
N ARG A 288 34.97 -10.17 -41.98
CA ARG A 288 35.80 -11.17 -41.29
C ARG A 288 35.27 -11.42 -39.88
N GLY A 289 35.21 -12.69 -39.47
CA GLY A 289 34.85 -13.10 -38.12
C GLY A 289 35.78 -12.52 -37.04
N THR A 290 35.20 -11.96 -35.97
CA THR A 290 35.95 -11.34 -34.87
C THR A 290 36.27 -12.31 -33.73
N GLY A 291 35.69 -13.51 -33.75
CA GLY A 291 35.70 -14.51 -32.68
C GLY A 291 34.71 -14.25 -31.55
N TRP A 292 33.90 -13.19 -31.64
CA TRP A 292 32.81 -12.91 -30.69
C TRP A 292 31.51 -13.53 -31.19
N TYR A 293 30.84 -14.29 -30.34
CA TYR A 293 29.58 -14.95 -30.68
C TYR A 293 28.45 -14.32 -29.88
N GLN A 294 27.36 -13.99 -30.56
CA GLN A 294 26.11 -13.62 -29.93
C GLN A 294 25.29 -14.89 -29.68
N VAL A 295 24.99 -15.13 -28.41
CA VAL A 295 24.23 -16.29 -27.94
C VAL A 295 22.89 -15.79 -27.41
N ARG A 296 21.81 -16.41 -27.87
CA ARG A 296 20.45 -16.13 -27.41
C ARG A 296 19.81 -17.45 -26.98
N ILE A 297 19.64 -17.61 -25.67
CA ILE A 297 19.08 -18.82 -25.06
C ILE A 297 17.60 -18.61 -24.80
N PRO A 298 16.68 -19.28 -25.54
CA PRO A 298 15.26 -19.22 -25.24
C PRO A 298 14.99 -19.93 -23.90
N VAL A 299 14.47 -19.20 -22.91
CA VAL A 299 14.29 -19.76 -21.55
C VAL A 299 13.34 -20.96 -21.57
N ARG A 300 12.38 -21.02 -22.49
CA ARG A 300 11.46 -22.16 -22.57
C ARG A 300 12.08 -23.42 -23.20
N ASN A 301 13.24 -23.32 -23.87
CA ASN A 301 13.90 -24.43 -24.55
C ASN A 301 15.12 -24.96 -23.74
N PHE A 302 14.82 -25.53 -22.57
CA PHE A 302 15.83 -26.07 -21.66
C PHE A 302 16.32 -27.47 -22.10
N THR A 303 17.59 -27.76 -21.85
CA THR A 303 18.19 -29.08 -22.11
C THR A 303 17.79 -30.10 -21.05
N ARG A 304 17.68 -29.67 -19.78
CA ARG A 304 17.33 -30.54 -18.65
C ARG A 304 16.54 -29.77 -17.58
N ARG A 305 15.60 -30.44 -16.92
CA ARG A 305 14.89 -29.96 -15.72
C ARG A 305 15.36 -30.75 -14.50
N VAL A 306 15.67 -30.05 -13.40
CA VAL A 306 16.10 -30.63 -12.12
C VAL A 306 15.12 -30.17 -11.03
N GLY A 307 14.77 -31.06 -10.09
CA GLY A 307 13.83 -30.77 -9.01
C GLY A 307 12.37 -30.66 -9.47
N SER A 308 11.56 -29.90 -8.72
CA SER A 308 10.10 -29.80 -8.88
C SER A 308 9.60 -28.49 -9.49
N ILE A 309 10.47 -27.63 -10.03
CA ILE A 309 10.13 -26.37 -10.71
C ILE A 309 9.09 -26.58 -11.81
N GLN A 310 7.95 -25.89 -11.84
CA GLN A 310 6.87 -26.14 -12.81
C GLN A 310 6.86 -25.18 -14.00
N ASP A 311 7.18 -23.92 -13.76
CA ASP A 311 7.11 -22.82 -14.71
C ASP A 311 8.20 -21.77 -14.39
N PHE A 312 8.14 -20.64 -15.08
CA PHE A 312 9.07 -19.52 -14.93
C PHE A 312 8.53 -18.41 -14.02
N SER A 313 7.52 -18.70 -13.17
CA SER A 313 6.97 -17.71 -12.25
C SER A 313 7.91 -17.37 -11.09
N LEU A 314 8.87 -18.26 -10.78
CA LEU A 314 9.87 -18.04 -9.73
C LEU A 314 11.24 -18.59 -10.17
N ILE A 315 12.10 -17.69 -10.64
CA ILE A 315 13.51 -17.91 -10.94
C ILE A 315 14.31 -17.05 -9.96
N GLU A 316 14.99 -17.66 -9.00
CA GLU A 316 15.67 -16.91 -7.92
C GLU A 316 17.12 -16.60 -8.28
N SER A 317 17.79 -17.50 -8.99
CA SER A 317 19.22 -17.43 -9.24
C SER A 317 19.58 -17.92 -10.64
N ILE A 318 20.72 -17.42 -11.13
CA ILE A 318 21.40 -17.86 -12.34
C ILE A 318 22.75 -18.44 -11.95
N ARG A 319 23.04 -19.69 -12.31
CA ARG A 319 24.38 -20.29 -12.13
C ARG A 319 25.01 -20.60 -13.47
N LEU A 320 26.21 -20.06 -13.70
CA LEU A 320 27.06 -20.41 -14.83
C LEU A 320 28.16 -21.34 -14.36
N TRP A 321 28.32 -22.48 -15.01
CA TRP A 321 29.41 -23.41 -14.67
C TRP A 321 29.93 -24.13 -15.91
N THR A 322 31.19 -24.52 -15.89
CA THR A 322 31.88 -25.05 -17.07
C THR A 322 32.71 -26.28 -16.71
N THR A 323 32.84 -27.21 -17.66
CA THR A 323 33.59 -28.48 -17.47
C THR A 323 34.09 -29.02 -18.81
N GLY A 324 34.89 -30.11 -18.77
CA GLY A 324 35.40 -30.79 -19.96
C GLY A 324 36.64 -30.16 -20.57
N HIS A 325 37.36 -29.33 -19.83
CA HIS A 325 38.53 -28.58 -20.29
C HIS A 325 39.81 -29.43 -20.30
N VAL A 326 40.65 -29.21 -21.31
CA VAL A 326 41.97 -29.86 -21.47
C VAL A 326 43.15 -28.92 -21.21
N ALA A 327 42.88 -27.62 -21.23
CA ALA A 327 43.81 -26.53 -21.00
C ALA A 327 43.03 -25.38 -20.33
N PRO A 328 43.73 -24.43 -19.67
CA PRO A 328 43.09 -23.23 -19.13
C PRO A 328 42.24 -22.51 -20.18
N ILE A 329 41.11 -21.97 -19.75
CA ILE A 329 40.18 -21.23 -20.59
C ILE A 329 39.76 -19.95 -19.89
N THR A 330 39.70 -18.85 -20.65
CA THR A 330 39.07 -17.59 -20.22
C THR A 330 37.87 -17.32 -21.12
N MET A 331 36.68 -17.21 -20.56
CA MET A 331 35.49 -16.77 -21.30
C MET A 331 35.25 -15.30 -20.96
N ARG A 332 35.23 -14.45 -21.98
CA ARG A 332 34.91 -13.03 -21.81
C ARG A 332 33.51 -12.78 -22.32
N PHE A 333 32.68 -12.14 -21.49
CA PHE A 333 31.34 -11.70 -21.84
C PHE A 333 31.39 -10.19 -22.00
N ALA A 334 31.05 -9.68 -23.18
CA ALA A 334 30.94 -8.25 -23.42
C ALA A 334 29.62 -7.70 -22.86
N GLU A 335 28.57 -8.52 -22.94
CA GLU A 335 27.21 -8.20 -22.51
C GLU A 335 26.54 -9.50 -22.05
N PHE A 336 25.67 -9.41 -21.03
CA PHE A 336 24.87 -10.51 -20.51
C PHE A 336 23.55 -9.95 -19.98
N GLU A 337 22.44 -10.25 -20.65
CA GLU A 337 21.14 -9.64 -20.42
C GLU A 337 20.01 -10.66 -20.36
N LEU A 338 18.99 -10.34 -19.58
CA LEU A 338 17.68 -10.98 -19.64
C LEU A 338 16.81 -10.17 -20.60
N VAL A 339 16.50 -10.75 -21.76
CA VAL A 339 15.75 -10.08 -22.82
C VAL A 339 14.31 -10.56 -22.79
N GLY A 340 13.40 -9.62 -22.52
CA GLY A 340 11.96 -9.84 -22.55
C GLY A 340 11.24 -8.83 -23.42
N SER A 341 10.23 -9.28 -24.17
CA SER A 341 9.38 -8.39 -24.94
C SER A 341 8.28 -7.82 -24.05
N GLN A 342 8.07 -6.50 -24.04
CA GLN A 342 6.88 -5.91 -23.42
C GLN A 342 5.59 -6.22 -24.20
N TRP A 343 5.73 -6.73 -25.42
CA TRP A 343 4.65 -7.11 -26.32
C TRP A 343 4.53 -8.62 -26.38
N ARG A 344 3.32 -9.14 -26.21
CA ARG A 344 3.01 -10.56 -26.22
C ARG A 344 2.24 -10.94 -27.47
N LYS A 345 2.40 -12.16 -27.97
CA LYS A 345 1.58 -12.68 -29.07
C LYS A 345 0.14 -12.88 -28.58
N GLU A 346 -0.85 -12.47 -29.37
CA GLU A 346 -2.26 -12.52 -28.99
C GLU A 346 -3.05 -13.52 -29.83
N ASP A 347 -3.08 -14.77 -29.34
CA ASP A 347 -3.74 -15.88 -30.05
C ASP A 347 -5.26 -15.73 -30.09
N LYS A 348 -5.88 -15.09 -29.09
CA LYS A 348 -7.35 -14.89 -29.07
C LYS A 348 -7.82 -14.04 -30.26
N VAL A 349 -7.03 -13.03 -30.63
CA VAL A 349 -7.33 -12.16 -31.78
C VAL A 349 -7.11 -12.91 -33.10
N ALA A 350 -6.13 -13.81 -33.18
CA ALA A 350 -5.98 -14.70 -34.32
C ALA A 350 -7.22 -15.59 -34.52
N GLN A 351 -7.75 -16.15 -33.42
CA GLN A 351 -8.86 -17.10 -33.44
C GLN A 351 -10.22 -16.51 -33.83
N GLU A 352 -10.44 -15.19 -33.70
CA GLU A 352 -11.71 -14.53 -34.09
C GLU A 352 -12.10 -14.76 -35.56
N ARG A 353 -11.10 -15.01 -36.42
CA ARG A 353 -11.29 -15.26 -37.86
C ARG A 353 -10.79 -16.64 -38.28
N GLU A 354 -10.60 -17.55 -37.32
CA GLU A 354 -10.26 -18.95 -37.56
C GLU A 354 -11.48 -19.85 -37.46
N ALA A 355 -11.54 -20.87 -38.33
CA ALA A 355 -12.47 -21.97 -38.12
C ALA A 355 -11.94 -22.81 -36.95
N VAL A 356 -12.83 -23.52 -36.25
CA VAL A 356 -12.61 -24.26 -34.97
C VAL A 356 -11.45 -25.27 -34.96
N VAL A 357 -10.77 -25.50 -36.10
CA VAL A 357 -9.55 -26.31 -36.20
C VAL A 357 -8.49 -25.51 -36.97
N ASP A 358 -7.46 -25.05 -36.27
CA ASP A 358 -6.31 -24.37 -36.87
C ASP A 358 -5.37 -25.41 -37.50
N THR A 359 -5.27 -25.39 -38.84
CA THR A 359 -4.27 -26.15 -39.60
C THR A 359 -3.29 -25.21 -40.30
N SER A 360 -3.21 -23.93 -39.91
CA SER A 360 -2.35 -22.96 -40.58
C SER A 360 -0.90 -23.06 -40.11
N THR A 361 0.04 -22.93 -41.05
CA THR A 361 1.50 -22.86 -40.77
C THR A 361 1.95 -21.42 -40.46
N THR A 362 1.01 -20.50 -40.21
CA THR A 362 1.29 -19.07 -40.10
C THR A 362 2.15 -18.77 -38.87
N ARG A 363 3.34 -18.22 -39.06
CA ARG A 363 4.28 -17.92 -37.97
C ARG A 363 4.28 -16.43 -37.64
N LEU A 364 4.25 -16.12 -36.35
CA LEU A 364 4.37 -14.76 -35.82
C LEU A 364 5.66 -14.64 -35.01
N SER A 365 6.51 -13.68 -35.34
CA SER A 365 7.73 -13.36 -34.61
C SER A 365 7.80 -11.89 -34.23
N ILE A 366 8.39 -11.62 -33.06
CA ILE A 366 8.56 -10.30 -32.47
C ILE A 366 10.06 -10.09 -32.29
N ALA A 367 10.58 -8.95 -32.75
CA ALA A 367 11.97 -8.57 -32.58
C ALA A 367 12.08 -7.05 -32.41
N SER A 368 13.30 -6.54 -32.29
CA SER A 368 13.60 -5.12 -32.33
C SER A 368 14.67 -4.83 -33.38
N ILE A 369 14.61 -3.65 -33.96
CA ILE A 369 15.63 -3.10 -34.87
C ILE A 369 16.06 -1.74 -34.35
N ASN A 370 17.34 -1.40 -34.42
CA ASN A 370 17.85 -0.17 -33.82
C ASN A 370 18.91 0.53 -34.69
N ASN A 371 19.18 1.79 -34.33
CA ASN A 371 20.10 2.67 -35.06
C ASN A 371 21.59 2.38 -34.84
N GLU A 372 21.96 1.61 -33.82
CA GLU A 372 23.35 1.31 -33.48
C GLU A 372 23.84 0.03 -34.16
N GLU A 373 23.03 -1.03 -34.15
CA GLU A 373 23.33 -2.33 -34.74
C GLU A 373 22.93 -2.43 -36.23
N ASN A 374 21.87 -1.73 -36.64
CA ASN A 374 21.32 -1.79 -38.00
C ASN A 374 21.33 -0.43 -38.70
N GLY A 375 22.31 0.43 -38.39
CA GLY A 375 22.35 1.82 -38.88
C GLY A 375 22.50 1.99 -40.40
N ASP A 376 22.81 0.92 -41.14
CA ASP A 376 22.83 0.84 -42.60
C ASP A 376 21.42 0.84 -43.21
N VAL A 377 20.52 0.02 -42.67
CA VAL A 377 19.14 -0.16 -43.16
C VAL A 377 18.14 0.66 -42.35
N TYR A 378 18.26 0.67 -41.02
CA TYR A 378 17.34 1.36 -40.13
C TYR A 378 17.68 2.85 -40.02
N LYS A 379 16.69 3.70 -40.31
CA LYS A 379 16.76 5.15 -40.09
C LYS A 379 15.64 5.59 -39.19
N THR A 380 15.96 6.33 -38.14
CA THR A 380 14.98 6.90 -37.20
C THR A 380 13.99 7.81 -37.95
N PRO A 381 12.67 7.68 -37.73
CA PRO A 381 11.68 8.52 -38.37
C PRO A 381 11.85 10.00 -37.98
N ASN A 382 11.57 10.89 -38.92
CA ASN A 382 11.64 12.33 -38.70
C ASN A 382 10.66 12.77 -37.58
N GLY A 383 11.17 13.47 -36.56
CA GLY A 383 10.36 13.94 -35.42
C GLY A 383 10.24 12.95 -34.25
N THR A 384 11.08 11.90 -34.22
CA THR A 384 11.28 11.03 -33.06
C THR A 384 12.06 11.76 -31.96
N ILE A 385 11.69 11.56 -30.70
CA ILE A 385 12.36 12.19 -29.56
C ILE A 385 13.43 11.24 -29.03
N ILE A 386 14.70 11.55 -29.28
CA ILE A 386 15.83 10.75 -28.79
C ILE A 386 16.31 11.33 -27.46
N SER A 387 16.26 10.50 -26.41
CA SER A 387 16.76 10.89 -25.08
C SER A 387 18.28 11.13 -25.13
N GLN A 388 18.76 12.07 -24.31
CA GLN A 388 20.20 12.32 -24.14
C GLN A 388 20.61 11.89 -22.74
N ILE A 389 21.58 10.98 -22.66
CA ILE A 389 22.17 10.54 -21.41
C ILE A 389 23.43 11.36 -21.18
N ARG A 390 23.54 11.96 -19.99
CA ARG A 390 24.76 12.61 -19.55
C ARG A 390 25.59 11.60 -18.76
N LEU A 391 26.74 11.22 -19.31
CA LEU A 391 27.68 10.33 -18.64
C LEU A 391 28.36 11.06 -17.45
N ALA A 392 28.91 10.30 -16.50
CA ALA A 392 29.65 10.83 -15.35
C ALA A 392 30.87 11.69 -15.78
N THR A 393 31.39 11.46 -16.98
CA THR A 393 32.46 12.24 -17.61
C THR A 393 32.01 13.62 -18.15
N GLY A 394 30.71 13.93 -18.08
CA GLY A 394 30.11 15.17 -18.58
C GLY A 394 29.75 15.17 -20.07
N VAL A 395 30.10 14.11 -20.80
CA VAL A 395 29.75 13.91 -22.21
C VAL A 395 28.26 13.61 -22.34
N GLN A 396 27.59 14.29 -23.27
CA GLN A 396 26.22 13.96 -23.67
C GLN A 396 26.26 12.96 -24.82
N GLN A 397 25.62 11.81 -24.61
CA GLN A 397 25.45 10.77 -25.62
C GLN A 397 23.96 10.62 -25.92
N GLN A 398 23.61 10.41 -27.18
CA GLN A 398 22.25 10.04 -27.55
C GLN A 398 21.97 8.61 -27.07
N ALA A 399 20.80 8.39 -26.50
CA ALA A 399 20.36 7.04 -26.16
C ALA A 399 20.07 6.24 -27.43
N ARG A 400 20.22 4.91 -27.34
CA ARG A 400 19.81 3.96 -28.38
C ARG A 400 18.34 4.18 -28.75
N GLU A 401 18.05 4.22 -30.04
CA GLU A 401 16.71 4.39 -30.59
C GLU A 401 16.31 3.10 -31.32
N GLN A 402 15.14 2.55 -30.99
CA GLN A 402 14.74 1.21 -31.43
C GLN A 402 13.25 1.15 -31.81
N ALA A 403 12.94 0.42 -32.88
CA ALA A 403 11.59 0.11 -33.31
C ALA A 403 11.25 -1.37 -33.05
N LEU A 404 9.96 -1.64 -32.81
CA LEU A 404 9.43 -2.98 -32.69
C LEU A 404 9.22 -3.59 -34.07
N VAL A 405 9.68 -4.82 -34.27
CA VAL A 405 9.54 -5.57 -35.52
C VAL A 405 8.50 -6.66 -35.32
N LEU A 406 7.45 -6.64 -36.15
CA LEU A 406 6.41 -7.65 -36.24
C LEU A 406 6.52 -8.35 -37.58
N ARG A 407 6.99 -9.60 -37.59
CA ARG A 407 7.13 -10.40 -38.81
C ARG A 407 6.14 -11.56 -38.83
N VAL A 408 5.39 -11.65 -39.93
CA VAL A 408 4.36 -12.66 -40.15
C VAL A 408 4.70 -13.43 -41.41
N GLU A 409 4.79 -14.75 -41.28
CA GLU A 409 5.04 -15.68 -42.39
C GLU A 409 3.79 -16.50 -42.68
N ASP A 410 3.55 -16.80 -43.96
CA ASP A 410 2.43 -17.62 -44.44
C ASP A 410 1.05 -17.17 -43.94
N LEU A 411 0.72 -15.87 -44.02
CA LEU A 411 -0.59 -15.34 -43.61
C LEU A 411 -1.64 -15.48 -44.74
N PRO A 412 -2.65 -16.36 -44.59
CA PRO A 412 -3.66 -16.59 -45.62
C PRO A 412 -4.64 -15.41 -45.75
N PRO A 413 -5.39 -15.33 -46.87
CA PRO A 413 -6.46 -14.35 -47.03
C PRO A 413 -7.47 -14.36 -45.88
N GLY A 414 -7.91 -13.19 -45.45
CA GLY A 414 -8.94 -13.01 -44.42
C GLY A 414 -8.47 -13.31 -42.99
N LYS A 415 -7.21 -13.75 -42.79
CA LYS A 415 -6.62 -14.04 -41.48
C LYS A 415 -5.90 -12.83 -40.90
N GLN A 416 -5.65 -12.90 -39.60
CA GLN A 416 -4.95 -11.85 -38.86
C GLN A 416 -4.03 -12.42 -37.79
N ARG A 417 -2.97 -11.67 -37.46
CA ARG A 417 -2.04 -11.96 -36.35
C ARG A 417 -1.77 -10.66 -35.61
N ALA A 418 -1.64 -10.74 -34.29
CA ALA A 418 -1.50 -9.56 -33.46
C ALA A 418 -0.61 -9.79 -32.25
N ILE A 419 -0.16 -8.67 -31.69
CA ILE A 419 0.55 -8.58 -30.43
C ILE A 419 -0.18 -7.64 -29.49
N SER A 420 -0.09 -7.87 -28.19
CA SER A 420 -0.76 -7.09 -27.16
C SER A 420 0.24 -6.59 -26.10
N LYS A 421 -0.07 -5.42 -25.55
CA LYS A 421 0.58 -4.86 -24.37
C LYS A 421 -0.48 -4.53 -23.34
N THR A 422 -0.27 -5.02 -22.12
CA THR A 422 -1.20 -4.81 -21.00
C THR A 422 -0.79 -3.61 -20.15
N PHE A 423 -1.78 -2.84 -19.69
CA PHE A 423 -1.67 -1.65 -18.88
C PHE A 423 -2.58 -1.77 -17.64
N GLN A 424 -2.19 -1.11 -16.55
CA GLN A 424 -3.02 -1.03 -15.33
C GLN A 424 -3.91 0.21 -15.36
N GLY A 425 -4.90 0.23 -16.28
CA GLY A 425 -5.87 1.33 -16.39
C GLY A 425 -5.28 2.62 -16.95
N LEU A 426 -4.78 2.58 -18.18
CA LEU A 426 -4.27 3.74 -18.91
C LEU A 426 -5.40 4.73 -19.23
N ASP A 427 -5.22 6.00 -18.84
CA ASP A 427 -6.15 7.10 -19.07
C ASP A 427 -5.69 7.98 -20.23
N LEU A 428 -6.42 7.91 -21.35
CA LEU A 428 -6.15 8.72 -22.55
C LEU A 428 -7.04 9.97 -22.66
N LEU A 429 -7.97 10.22 -21.73
CA LEU A 429 -8.96 11.31 -21.85
C LEU A 429 -8.36 12.72 -21.82
N LYS A 430 -7.12 12.84 -21.36
CA LYS A 430 -6.37 14.11 -21.21
C LYS A 430 -5.63 14.53 -22.47
N TYR A 431 -5.54 13.63 -23.45
CA TYR A 431 -4.80 13.82 -24.68
C TYR A 431 -5.73 13.99 -25.88
N SER A 432 -5.25 14.64 -26.92
CA SER A 432 -6.02 14.91 -28.14
C SER A 432 -5.80 13.83 -29.20
N ASN A 433 -4.58 13.33 -29.34
CA ASN A 433 -4.20 12.41 -30.39
C ASN A 433 -3.35 11.25 -29.85
N LEU A 434 -3.47 10.08 -30.47
CA LEU A 434 -2.53 8.97 -30.36
C LEU A 434 -1.84 8.78 -31.72
N ARG A 435 -0.51 8.72 -31.73
CA ARG A 435 0.32 8.69 -32.94
C ARG A 435 1.34 7.57 -32.87
N MET A 436 1.71 7.04 -34.03
CA MET A 436 2.72 5.98 -34.15
C MET A 436 3.27 5.96 -35.58
N PHE A 437 4.57 5.76 -35.72
CA PHE A 437 5.20 5.55 -37.02
C PHE A 437 5.16 4.07 -37.38
N VAL A 438 4.90 3.79 -38.66
CA VAL A 438 4.76 2.43 -39.17
C VAL A 438 5.52 2.31 -40.48
N HIS A 439 6.30 1.27 -40.63
CA HIS A 439 6.96 0.89 -41.86
C HIS A 439 6.55 -0.53 -42.22
N MET A 440 6.46 -0.85 -43.52
CA MET A 440 6.12 -2.18 -44.00
C MET A 440 6.95 -2.55 -45.24
N HIS A 441 7.40 -3.79 -45.28
CA HIS A 441 7.97 -4.44 -46.47
C HIS A 441 7.63 -5.93 -46.44
N GLY A 442 7.72 -6.60 -47.60
CA GLY A 442 7.45 -8.03 -47.67
C GLY A 442 7.18 -8.54 -49.07
N ARG A 443 6.84 -9.82 -49.16
CA ARG A 443 6.56 -10.54 -50.41
C ARG A 443 5.27 -11.36 -50.33
N LEU A 444 4.69 -11.61 -51.49
CA LEU A 444 3.54 -12.48 -51.67
C LEU A 444 3.98 -13.94 -51.87
N GLY A 445 3.06 -14.90 -51.68
CA GLY A 445 3.28 -16.33 -51.95
C GLY A 445 3.62 -16.65 -53.40
N SER A 446 3.36 -15.72 -54.33
CA SER A 446 3.82 -15.79 -55.72
C SER A 446 5.30 -15.42 -55.92
N GLY A 447 5.98 -14.95 -54.88
CA GLY A 447 7.37 -14.47 -54.92
C GLY A 447 7.54 -13.01 -55.36
N ILE A 448 6.45 -12.28 -55.57
CA ILE A 448 6.47 -10.85 -55.94
C ILE A 448 6.69 -10.01 -54.67
N ASP A 449 7.66 -9.10 -54.70
CA ASP A 449 7.85 -8.09 -53.65
C ASP A 449 6.67 -7.11 -53.66
N LEU A 450 6.10 -6.82 -52.49
CA LEU A 450 4.97 -5.91 -52.34
C LEU A 450 5.26 -4.52 -52.92
N ALA A 451 6.50 -4.04 -52.86
CA ALA A 451 6.90 -2.75 -53.43
C ALA A 451 6.82 -2.72 -54.97
N ASP A 452 6.89 -3.88 -55.64
CA ASP A 452 6.87 -4.01 -57.09
C ASP A 452 5.50 -4.42 -57.65
N LEU A 453 4.54 -4.75 -56.77
CA LEU A 453 3.22 -5.27 -57.14
C LEU A 453 2.50 -4.40 -58.19
N GLN A 454 2.48 -3.08 -57.98
CA GLN A 454 1.80 -2.13 -58.89
C GLN A 454 2.39 -2.17 -60.30
N ALA A 455 3.71 -2.34 -60.42
CA ALA A 455 4.40 -2.38 -61.70
C ALA A 455 4.21 -3.73 -62.41
N VAL A 456 4.10 -4.83 -61.66
CA VAL A 456 4.00 -6.20 -62.20
C VAL A 456 2.56 -6.59 -62.53
N THR A 457 1.60 -6.28 -61.66
CA THR A 457 0.21 -6.77 -61.74
C THR A 457 -0.80 -5.67 -62.01
N GLY A 458 -0.45 -4.41 -61.78
CA GLY A 458 -1.38 -3.29 -61.83
C GLY A 458 -2.26 -3.13 -60.57
N GLU A 459 -2.13 -4.02 -59.58
CA GLU A 459 -2.85 -3.93 -58.30
C GLU A 459 -2.21 -2.93 -57.35
N ASP A 460 -3.03 -2.21 -56.58
CA ASP A 460 -2.55 -1.29 -55.55
C ASP A 460 -1.94 -2.09 -54.38
N PRO A 461 -0.64 -1.94 -54.08
CA PRO A 461 0.00 -2.63 -52.97
C PRO A 461 -0.61 -2.31 -51.61
N ARG A 462 -1.22 -1.13 -51.44
CA ARG A 462 -1.94 -0.75 -50.20
C ARG A 462 -3.17 -1.61 -49.94
N SER A 463 -3.67 -2.32 -50.95
CA SER A 463 -4.82 -3.22 -50.80
C SER A 463 -4.48 -4.55 -50.13
N LYS A 464 -3.18 -4.91 -50.01
CA LYS A 464 -2.76 -6.25 -49.57
C LYS A 464 -2.59 -6.40 -48.06
N VAL A 465 -2.23 -5.33 -47.35
CA VAL A 465 -1.90 -5.38 -45.92
C VAL A 465 -2.60 -4.25 -45.17
N ARG A 466 -3.36 -4.62 -44.13
CA ARG A 466 -4.00 -3.69 -43.20
C ARG A 466 -3.35 -3.79 -41.83
N LEU A 467 -2.85 -2.67 -41.31
CA LEU A 467 -2.56 -2.51 -39.88
C LEU A 467 -3.88 -2.38 -39.13
N PHE A 468 -4.01 -3.03 -37.98
CA PHE A 468 -5.06 -2.67 -37.03
C PHE A 468 -4.50 -2.45 -35.63
N VAL A 469 -5.06 -1.48 -34.92
CA VAL A 469 -4.75 -1.15 -33.53
C VAL A 469 -6.03 -1.18 -32.71
N ARG A 470 -6.08 -2.01 -31.66
CA ARG A 470 -7.21 -2.04 -30.72
C ARG A 470 -6.85 -1.37 -29.40
N LEU A 471 -7.79 -0.59 -28.86
CA LEU A 471 -7.69 0.09 -27.57
C LEU A 471 -8.91 -0.27 -26.74
N GLY A 472 -8.74 -0.99 -25.63
CA GLY A 472 -9.91 -1.53 -24.92
C GLY A 472 -9.67 -2.04 -23.51
N ALA A 473 -10.75 -2.54 -22.92
CA ALA A 473 -10.73 -3.21 -21.62
C ALA A 473 -10.34 -4.69 -21.72
N ASN A 474 -10.57 -5.30 -22.90
CA ASN A 474 -10.25 -6.68 -23.24
C ASN A 474 -9.89 -6.79 -24.74
N GLU A 475 -9.46 -7.97 -25.17
CA GLU A 475 -8.88 -8.18 -26.50
C GLU A 475 -9.92 -8.35 -27.63
N THR A 476 -11.12 -8.85 -27.31
CA THR A 476 -12.08 -9.37 -28.30
C THR A 476 -13.51 -8.85 -28.19
N ASN A 477 -13.92 -8.25 -27.06
CA ASN A 477 -15.33 -7.89 -26.81
C ASN A 477 -15.57 -6.38 -26.64
N ASP A 478 -14.69 -5.66 -25.95
CA ASP A 478 -14.82 -4.23 -25.61
C ASP A 478 -13.58 -3.44 -26.03
N TYR A 479 -13.58 -2.96 -27.27
CA TYR A 479 -12.47 -2.21 -27.84
C TYR A 479 -12.90 -1.21 -28.91
N TYR A 480 -12.09 -0.15 -29.06
CA TYR A 480 -12.01 0.66 -30.27
C TYR A 480 -10.98 0.03 -31.21
N GLU A 481 -11.26 0.01 -32.51
CA GLU A 481 -10.35 -0.50 -33.53
C GLU A 481 -10.03 0.60 -34.54
N TYR A 482 -8.75 0.83 -34.79
CA TYR A 482 -8.24 1.64 -35.87
C TYR A 482 -7.66 0.71 -36.93
N GLU A 483 -8.09 0.81 -38.17
CA GLU A 483 -7.59 -0.01 -39.28
C GLU A 483 -7.06 0.89 -40.40
N GLN A 484 -5.83 0.66 -40.86
CA GLN A 484 -5.18 1.47 -41.89
C GLN A 484 -4.50 0.60 -42.95
N PRO A 485 -4.64 0.89 -44.26
CA PRO A 485 -3.86 0.25 -45.30
C PRO A 485 -2.41 0.75 -45.31
N LEU A 486 -1.45 -0.16 -45.47
CA LEU A 486 -0.01 0.17 -45.46
C LEU A 486 0.57 0.20 -46.87
N SER A 487 1.36 1.22 -47.16
CA SER A 487 2.22 1.29 -48.34
C SER A 487 3.54 0.54 -48.06
N PRO A 488 3.96 -0.40 -48.91
CA PRO A 488 5.27 -1.02 -48.79
C PRO A 488 6.37 -0.04 -49.18
N SER A 489 7.55 -0.22 -48.62
CA SER A 489 8.78 0.47 -49.03
C SER A 489 9.88 -0.56 -49.27
N ARG A 490 10.87 -0.22 -50.10
CA ARG A 490 12.03 -1.09 -50.35
C ARG A 490 12.99 -0.99 -49.18
N LEU A 491 13.67 -2.09 -48.85
CA LEU A 491 14.84 -2.06 -47.97
C LEU A 491 16.10 -2.02 -48.84
N ALA A 492 16.75 -0.87 -48.89
CA ALA A 492 18.00 -0.68 -49.60
C ALA A 492 18.89 0.33 -48.86
N GLU A 493 20.21 0.19 -49.00
CA GLU A 493 21.15 1.17 -48.47
C GLU A 493 20.94 2.55 -49.12
N GLY A 494 21.02 3.60 -48.30
CA GLY A 494 20.96 5.00 -48.77
C GLY A 494 19.57 5.61 -48.91
N LEU A 495 18.50 4.90 -48.54
CA LEU A 495 17.15 5.47 -48.48
C LEU A 495 17.01 6.54 -47.39
N SER A 496 16.21 7.56 -47.66
CA SER A 496 15.88 8.59 -46.68
C SER A 496 14.87 8.08 -45.64
N PRO A 497 14.81 8.69 -44.43
CA PRO A 497 13.79 8.35 -43.44
C PRO A 497 12.36 8.47 -44.00
N ASP A 498 12.09 9.47 -44.84
CA ASP A 498 10.76 9.70 -45.40
C ASP A 498 10.33 8.60 -46.38
N GLU A 499 11.27 8.01 -47.13
CA GLU A 499 11.00 6.87 -48.01
C GLU A 499 10.74 5.57 -47.23
N ILE A 500 11.48 5.34 -46.14
CA ILE A 500 11.32 4.14 -45.31
C ILE A 500 9.98 4.18 -44.57
N TRP A 501 9.69 5.28 -43.87
CA TRP A 501 8.47 5.41 -43.06
C TRP A 501 7.25 5.86 -43.88
N GLN A 502 7.42 6.07 -45.19
CA GLN A 502 6.37 6.56 -46.10
C GLN A 502 5.72 7.86 -45.59
N THR A 503 6.54 8.75 -45.04
CA THR A 503 6.17 10.11 -44.60
C THR A 503 6.44 11.12 -45.69
N ASN A 504 5.70 12.23 -45.70
CA ASN A 504 5.82 13.31 -46.71
C ASN A 504 5.75 12.83 -48.19
N GLN A 505 4.95 11.81 -48.48
CA GLN A 505 4.84 11.24 -49.83
C GLN A 505 3.80 11.99 -50.68
N ASN A 506 4.06 12.12 -51.99
CA ASN A 506 3.08 12.68 -52.92
C ASN A 506 2.07 11.60 -53.32
N TYR A 507 0.84 11.74 -52.86
CA TYR A 507 -0.27 10.85 -53.18
C TYR A 507 -1.43 11.66 -53.76
N ASN A 508 -1.83 11.35 -55.00
CA ASN A 508 -2.88 12.07 -55.74
C ASN A 508 -2.72 13.61 -55.78
N GLY A 509 -1.47 14.11 -55.80
CA GLY A 509 -1.16 15.54 -55.86
C GLY A 509 -1.13 16.25 -54.50
N GLN A 510 -1.24 15.52 -53.40
CA GLN A 510 -1.11 16.03 -52.02
C GLN A 510 0.08 15.39 -51.31
N ILE A 511 0.76 16.16 -50.46
CA ILE A 511 1.84 15.65 -49.60
C ILE A 511 1.21 15.12 -48.32
N LEU A 512 1.29 13.81 -48.09
CA LEU A 512 0.65 13.11 -46.98
C LEU A 512 1.57 12.04 -46.39
N ASP A 513 1.34 11.69 -45.14
CA ASP A 513 1.91 10.48 -44.55
C ASP A 513 1.01 9.29 -44.89
N LEU A 514 1.59 8.26 -45.49
CA LEU A 514 0.83 7.09 -45.96
C LEU A 514 0.78 5.94 -44.95
N ASN A 515 1.77 5.88 -44.05
CA ASN A 515 1.87 4.84 -43.03
C ASN A 515 1.79 5.35 -41.58
N SER A 516 2.04 6.63 -41.30
CA SER A 516 1.93 7.18 -39.94
C SER A 516 0.50 7.08 -39.41
N MET A 517 0.32 6.34 -38.32
CA MET A 517 -0.94 6.28 -37.61
C MET A 517 -1.16 7.59 -36.84
N ASN A 518 -2.35 8.16 -37.01
CA ASN A 518 -2.82 9.28 -36.19
C ASN A 518 -4.30 9.08 -35.87
N ILE A 519 -4.62 8.97 -34.58
CA ILE A 519 -5.97 8.80 -34.07
C ILE A 519 -6.34 10.05 -33.28
N ARG A 520 -7.35 10.79 -33.73
CA ARG A 520 -8.00 11.81 -32.88
C ARG A 520 -8.86 11.10 -31.85
N LEU A 521 -8.54 11.22 -30.57
CA LEU A 521 -9.24 10.50 -29.50
C LEU A 521 -10.70 10.96 -29.36
N SER A 522 -11.01 12.21 -29.70
CA SER A 522 -12.39 12.72 -29.77
C SER A 522 -13.23 12.04 -30.87
N ALA A 523 -12.60 11.54 -31.94
CA ALA A 523 -13.28 10.83 -33.01
C ALA A 523 -13.84 9.48 -32.53
N LEU A 524 -13.14 8.81 -31.60
CA LEU A 524 -13.61 7.56 -30.99
C LEU A 524 -14.89 7.78 -30.17
N ASN A 525 -14.96 8.88 -29.41
CA ASN A 525 -16.18 9.29 -28.71
C ASN A 525 -17.32 9.56 -29.71
N GLN A 526 -17.06 10.32 -30.79
CA GLN A 526 -18.06 10.57 -31.83
C GLN A 526 -18.56 9.27 -32.47
N LEU A 527 -17.68 8.30 -32.72
CA LEU A 527 -18.06 6.99 -33.24
C LEU A 527 -18.98 6.24 -32.26
N LYS A 528 -18.68 6.28 -30.97
CA LYS A 528 -19.52 5.69 -29.92
C LYS A 528 -20.93 6.31 -29.90
N VAL A 529 -21.01 7.64 -29.98
CA VAL A 529 -22.27 8.37 -30.06
C VAL A 529 -23.04 7.99 -31.33
N ALA A 530 -22.38 7.98 -32.48
CA ALA A 530 -22.97 7.64 -33.78
C ALA A 530 -23.50 6.19 -33.84
N ARG A 531 -22.82 5.25 -33.17
CA ARG A 531 -23.29 3.88 -33.00
C ARG A 531 -24.55 3.84 -32.14
N ASP A 532 -24.53 4.51 -30.99
CA ASP A 532 -25.63 4.52 -30.03
C ASP A 532 -26.91 5.12 -30.64
N GLU A 533 -26.78 6.16 -31.48
CA GLU A 533 -27.89 6.75 -32.24
C GLU A 533 -28.59 5.76 -33.17
N ARG A 534 -27.81 4.88 -33.79
CA ARG A 534 -28.31 3.87 -34.73
C ARG A 534 -28.76 2.58 -34.05
N ALA A 535 -28.61 2.48 -32.72
CA ALA A 535 -28.89 1.27 -31.96
C ALA A 535 -28.20 0.01 -32.50
N ALA A 536 -26.97 0.16 -33.02
CA ALA A 536 -26.22 -0.97 -33.60
C ALA A 536 -25.90 -2.05 -32.54
N PRO A 537 -25.81 -3.34 -32.93
CA PRO A 537 -25.46 -4.45 -32.02
C PRO A 537 -24.09 -4.25 -31.35
N LEU A 538 -23.98 -4.55 -30.05
CA LEU A 538 -22.74 -4.39 -29.27
C LEU A 538 -21.75 -5.55 -29.46
N ASP A 539 -22.26 -6.71 -29.89
CA ASP A 539 -21.52 -7.94 -30.16
C ASP A 539 -20.84 -7.94 -31.55
N SER A 540 -21.16 -6.95 -32.39
CA SER A 540 -20.55 -6.73 -33.71
C SER A 540 -19.71 -5.46 -33.73
N VAL A 541 -18.70 -5.42 -34.60
CA VAL A 541 -17.92 -4.18 -34.82
C VAL A 541 -18.77 -3.21 -35.63
N PHE A 542 -19.08 -2.06 -35.05
CA PHE A 542 -19.68 -0.93 -35.76
C PHE A 542 -18.59 -0.06 -36.38
N TRP A 543 -18.56 0.04 -37.70
CA TRP A 543 -17.60 0.84 -38.44
C TRP A 543 -18.14 2.26 -38.71
N HIS A 544 -17.24 3.22 -38.81
CA HIS A 544 -17.53 4.61 -39.20
C HIS A 544 -17.98 4.74 -40.67
N ASP A 545 -17.89 3.67 -41.46
CA ASP A 545 -18.45 3.60 -42.81
C ASP A 545 -19.50 2.48 -42.90
N GLU A 546 -20.60 2.76 -43.59
CA GLU A 546 -21.67 1.79 -43.85
C GLU A 546 -21.84 1.69 -45.38
N ASN A 547 -21.42 0.57 -45.97
CA ASN A 547 -21.43 0.35 -47.43
C ASN A 547 -20.71 1.44 -48.24
N GLY A 548 -19.64 2.03 -47.69
CA GLY A 548 -18.85 3.07 -48.37
C GLY A 548 -19.43 4.48 -48.24
N VAL A 549 -20.49 4.68 -47.45
CA VAL A 549 -20.97 6.03 -47.08
C VAL A 549 -20.24 6.46 -45.79
N PRO A 550 -19.46 7.56 -45.80
CA PRO A 550 -18.81 8.06 -44.61
C PRO A 550 -19.82 8.52 -43.57
N LEU A 551 -19.67 8.08 -42.32
CA LEU A 551 -20.39 8.60 -41.17
C LEU A 551 -19.46 9.52 -40.37
N ASN A 552 -20.02 10.38 -39.52
CA ASN A 552 -19.19 11.11 -38.55
C ASN A 552 -18.60 10.10 -37.54
N PRO A 553 -17.29 10.15 -37.25
CA PRO A 553 -16.30 11.18 -37.65
C PRO A 553 -15.71 11.03 -39.06
N SER A 554 -15.39 12.15 -39.73
CA SER A 554 -14.57 12.14 -40.97
C SER A 554 -13.13 11.73 -40.66
N VAL A 555 -12.80 10.46 -40.91
CA VAL A 555 -11.47 9.89 -40.63
C VAL A 555 -10.39 10.44 -41.56
N GLU A 556 -10.76 10.78 -42.79
CA GLU A 556 -9.85 11.32 -43.82
C GLU A 556 -9.22 12.66 -43.43
N ASP A 557 -9.82 13.39 -42.48
CA ASP A 557 -9.33 14.69 -42.01
C ASP A 557 -8.05 14.60 -41.16
N PHE A 558 -7.71 13.42 -40.65
CA PHE A 558 -6.61 13.26 -39.69
C PHE A 558 -5.82 11.98 -39.83
N ALA A 559 -6.28 10.99 -40.60
CA ALA A 559 -5.61 9.73 -40.81
C ALA A 559 -5.34 9.47 -42.31
N PRO A 560 -4.41 8.55 -42.65
CA PRO A 560 -4.09 8.26 -44.05
C PRO A 560 -5.29 7.77 -44.86
N PRO A 561 -5.30 7.96 -46.20
CA PRO A 561 -6.41 7.53 -47.06
C PRO A 561 -6.72 6.04 -46.93
N GLY A 562 -8.03 5.73 -46.83
CA GLY A 562 -8.54 4.36 -46.68
C GLY A 562 -8.57 3.83 -45.25
N THR A 563 -8.26 4.67 -44.24
CA THR A 563 -8.36 4.32 -42.82
C THR A 563 -9.80 4.16 -42.37
N ARG A 564 -10.04 3.23 -41.44
CA ARG A 564 -11.33 2.99 -40.79
C ARG A 564 -11.24 3.02 -39.28
N LEU A 565 -12.31 3.50 -38.65
CA LEU A 565 -12.53 3.39 -37.21
C LEU A 565 -13.71 2.47 -36.93
N GLY A 566 -13.52 1.55 -35.99
CA GLY A 566 -14.50 0.59 -35.52
C GLY A 566 -14.66 0.62 -34.00
N ILE A 567 -15.83 0.21 -33.53
CA ILE A 567 -16.13 0.06 -32.10
C ILE A 567 -16.93 -1.21 -31.85
N LYS A 568 -16.53 -2.01 -30.85
CA LYS A 568 -17.25 -3.20 -30.38
C LYS A 568 -17.43 -3.10 -28.87
N GLY A 569 -18.59 -3.50 -28.34
CA GLY A 569 -18.88 -3.40 -26.90
C GLY A 569 -19.02 -1.96 -26.43
N SER A 570 -18.63 -1.62 -25.19
CA SER A 570 -18.65 -0.22 -24.70
C SER A 570 -17.31 0.16 -24.05
N PRO A 571 -16.21 0.24 -24.84
CA PRO A 571 -14.87 0.54 -24.34
C PRO A 571 -14.80 1.91 -23.67
N ASN A 572 -13.80 2.12 -22.81
CA ASN A 572 -13.61 3.38 -22.07
C ASN A 572 -12.16 3.87 -22.22
N LEU A 573 -11.97 5.04 -22.84
CA LEU A 573 -10.66 5.67 -23.01
C LEU A 573 -9.99 6.13 -21.70
N GLY A 574 -10.77 6.30 -20.62
CA GLY A 574 -10.23 6.61 -19.29
C GLY A 574 -9.69 5.39 -18.54
N ARG A 575 -9.91 4.17 -19.06
CA ARG A 575 -9.43 2.93 -18.45
C ARG A 575 -9.16 1.87 -19.51
N ILE A 576 -8.04 2.02 -20.21
CA ILE A 576 -7.55 1.05 -21.19
C ILE A 576 -6.65 0.05 -20.47
N ASN A 577 -6.97 -1.24 -20.63
CA ASN A 577 -6.18 -2.33 -20.06
C ASN A 577 -5.28 -2.98 -21.11
N THR A 578 -5.68 -2.97 -22.38
CA THR A 578 -4.92 -3.64 -23.43
C THR A 578 -4.86 -2.77 -24.68
N ILE A 579 -3.65 -2.64 -25.24
CA ILE A 579 -3.41 -2.13 -26.59
C ILE A 579 -2.96 -3.30 -27.44
N ILE A 580 -3.60 -3.50 -28.58
CA ILE A 580 -3.28 -4.57 -29.52
C ILE A 580 -2.84 -3.94 -30.83
N ILE A 581 -1.78 -4.45 -31.43
CA ILE A 581 -1.33 -4.04 -32.76
C ILE A 581 -1.19 -5.31 -33.60
N GLY A 582 -1.74 -5.32 -34.80
CA GLY A 582 -1.70 -6.50 -35.64
C GLY A 582 -1.80 -6.20 -37.12
N ILE A 583 -1.65 -7.27 -37.89
CA ILE A 583 -1.72 -7.28 -39.35
C ILE A 583 -2.91 -8.12 -39.76
N ARG A 584 -3.70 -7.60 -40.70
CA ARG A 584 -4.82 -8.30 -41.32
C ARG A 584 -4.61 -8.36 -42.83
N ASN A 585 -4.85 -9.54 -43.39
CA ASN A 585 -4.95 -9.73 -44.84
C ASN A 585 -6.42 -9.49 -45.26
N PRO A 586 -6.74 -8.41 -45.99
CA PRO A 586 -8.11 -8.06 -46.34
C PRO A 586 -8.68 -8.87 -47.52
N ALA A 587 -7.88 -9.74 -48.16
CA ALA A 587 -8.35 -10.53 -49.29
C ALA A 587 -9.47 -11.51 -48.86
N ASP A 588 -10.57 -11.53 -49.62
CA ASP A 588 -11.71 -12.42 -49.37
C ASP A 588 -11.49 -13.78 -50.06
N THR A 589 -11.86 -14.87 -49.39
CA THR A 589 -11.83 -16.24 -49.93
C THR A 589 -13.21 -16.85 -50.14
N THR A 590 -14.27 -16.11 -49.85
CA THR A 590 -15.64 -16.63 -49.91
C THR A 590 -15.98 -17.06 -51.35
N GLY A 591 -16.09 -18.38 -51.57
CA GLY A 591 -16.44 -18.98 -52.86
C GLY A 591 -15.27 -19.43 -53.75
N MET A 592 -14.01 -19.37 -53.30
CA MET A 592 -12.85 -19.82 -54.07
C MET A 592 -12.49 -21.30 -53.78
N ALA A 593 -12.27 -22.10 -54.84
CA ALA A 593 -11.90 -23.52 -54.72
C ALA A 593 -10.42 -23.74 -54.35
N SER A 594 -9.57 -22.73 -54.51
CA SER A 594 -8.14 -22.73 -54.15
C SER A 594 -7.69 -21.32 -53.77
N VAL A 595 -6.74 -21.23 -52.82
CA VAL A 595 -6.14 -19.96 -52.41
C VAL A 595 -5.20 -19.47 -53.52
N ASP A 596 -5.41 -18.24 -54.01
CA ASP A 596 -4.50 -17.59 -54.97
C ASP A 596 -3.19 -17.20 -54.25
N PRO A 597 -2.01 -17.65 -54.74
CA PRO A 597 -0.71 -17.25 -54.19
C PRO A 597 -0.48 -15.73 -54.12
N ASN A 598 -1.10 -14.93 -54.99
CA ASN A 598 -1.04 -13.45 -54.95
C ASN A 598 -1.86 -12.83 -53.80
N ASN A 599 -2.63 -13.65 -53.08
CA ASN A 599 -3.40 -13.24 -51.91
C ASN A 599 -2.86 -13.87 -50.62
N VAL A 600 -1.79 -14.66 -50.68
CA VAL A 600 -1.05 -15.13 -49.51
C VAL A 600 0.10 -14.17 -49.24
N LEU A 601 0.24 -13.73 -47.99
CA LEU A 601 1.38 -12.95 -47.55
C LEU A 601 2.45 -13.93 -47.04
N ASP A 602 3.47 -14.17 -47.86
CA ASP A 602 4.53 -15.16 -47.59
C ASP A 602 5.44 -14.71 -46.44
N ASP A 603 5.88 -13.46 -46.49
CA ASP A 603 6.80 -12.88 -45.51
C ASP A 603 6.58 -11.38 -45.47
N VAL A 604 5.86 -10.91 -44.45
CA VAL A 604 5.54 -9.49 -44.26
C VAL A 604 6.07 -9.04 -42.92
N THR A 605 6.87 -7.98 -42.95
CA THR A 605 7.48 -7.38 -41.77
C THR A 605 7.02 -5.94 -41.62
N ILE A 606 6.57 -5.60 -40.42
CA ILE A 606 6.20 -4.24 -40.03
C ILE A 606 7.15 -3.76 -38.95
N TRP A 607 7.61 -2.52 -39.07
CA TRP A 607 8.28 -1.82 -37.98
C TRP A 607 7.33 -0.79 -37.37
N ILE A 608 7.28 -0.77 -36.04
CA ILE A 608 6.43 0.11 -35.27
C ILE A 608 7.32 0.95 -34.36
N ASN A 609 7.17 2.26 -34.42
CA ASN A 609 7.95 3.17 -33.60
C ASN A 609 7.10 4.30 -33.01
N GLU A 610 7.53 4.82 -31.86
CA GLU A 610 7.00 6.04 -31.24
C GLU A 610 5.46 6.01 -31.04
N LEU A 611 4.93 4.98 -30.36
CA LEU A 611 3.52 4.99 -29.93
C LEU A 611 3.33 6.01 -28.81
N ARG A 612 2.92 7.22 -29.19
CA ARG A 612 2.87 8.39 -28.31
C ARG A 612 1.51 9.07 -28.32
N VAL A 613 1.21 9.74 -27.21
CA VAL A 613 0.09 10.67 -27.11
C VAL A 613 0.56 12.08 -27.41
N ALA A 614 -0.28 12.89 -28.06
CA ALA A 614 0.06 14.25 -28.47
C ALA A 614 -1.12 15.21 -28.34
N GLY A 615 -0.81 16.46 -27.98
CA GLY A 615 -1.79 17.51 -27.70
C GLY A 615 -2.49 17.28 -26.38
N TYR A 616 -2.34 18.22 -25.45
CA TYR A 616 -3.05 18.18 -24.17
C TYR A 616 -4.39 18.89 -24.30
N ASP A 617 -5.33 18.54 -23.43
CA ASP A 617 -6.52 19.36 -23.24
C ASP A 617 -6.13 20.67 -22.53
N GLU A 618 -6.06 21.77 -23.28
CA GLU A 618 -5.70 23.11 -22.79
C GLU A 618 -6.91 23.90 -22.26
N GLY A 619 -7.98 23.20 -21.85
CA GLY A 619 -9.15 23.82 -21.24
C GLY A 619 -8.82 24.70 -20.03
N ASN A 620 -9.29 25.95 -20.05
CA ASN A 620 -9.13 26.87 -18.94
C ASN A 620 -10.18 26.60 -17.85
N GLY A 621 -9.77 26.66 -16.59
CA GLY A 621 -10.66 26.58 -15.45
C GLY A 621 -10.61 27.83 -14.57
N TRP A 622 -11.69 28.11 -13.84
CA TRP A 622 -11.73 29.17 -12.83
C TRP A 622 -12.34 28.65 -11.52
N ALA A 623 -11.98 29.30 -10.43
CA ALA A 623 -12.58 29.06 -9.12
C ALA A 623 -12.90 30.39 -8.45
N ALA A 624 -14.01 30.44 -7.72
CA ALA A 624 -14.39 31.56 -6.89
C ALA A 624 -14.84 31.06 -5.51
N LEU A 625 -14.34 31.73 -4.47
CA LEU A 625 -14.72 31.51 -3.08
C LEU A 625 -15.20 32.83 -2.48
N ALA A 626 -16.43 32.87 -2.00
CA ALA A 626 -17.02 34.00 -1.32
C ALA A 626 -17.47 33.57 0.08
N ASN A 627 -17.00 34.29 1.10
CA ASN A 627 -17.40 34.10 2.49
C ASN A 627 -17.97 35.41 3.01
N ALA A 628 -19.15 35.37 3.61
CA ALA A 628 -19.79 36.52 4.24
C ALA A 628 -20.17 36.17 5.68
N GLU A 629 -19.86 37.05 6.63
CA GLU A 629 -20.25 36.93 8.03
C GLU A 629 -20.89 38.25 8.49
N VAL A 630 -22.09 38.16 9.06
CA VAL A 630 -22.85 39.28 9.61
C VAL A 630 -23.13 39.00 11.07
N GLN A 631 -22.54 39.79 11.97
CA GLN A 631 -22.80 39.73 13.41
C GLN A 631 -23.81 40.81 13.81
N LEU A 632 -24.93 40.41 14.41
CA LEU A 632 -25.98 41.28 14.92
C LEU A 632 -25.82 41.49 16.43
N ALA A 633 -24.75 42.19 16.84
CA ALA A 633 -24.39 42.43 18.24
C ALA A 633 -24.43 41.14 19.09
N ASP A 634 -25.33 41.04 20.06
CA ASP A 634 -25.56 39.88 20.93
C ASP A 634 -26.78 39.03 20.52
N LEU A 635 -27.57 39.49 19.54
CA LEU A 635 -28.79 38.84 19.05
C LEU A 635 -28.48 37.60 18.19
N GLY A 636 -27.48 37.67 17.31
CA GLY A 636 -27.23 36.57 16.40
C GLY A 636 -26.11 36.81 15.41
N ARG A 637 -25.86 35.80 14.57
CA ARG A 637 -24.81 35.77 13.57
C ARG A 637 -25.27 34.97 12.36
N VAL A 638 -25.03 35.50 11.17
CA VAL A 638 -25.29 34.80 9.90
C VAL A 638 -23.96 34.64 9.17
N ARG A 639 -23.64 33.41 8.76
CA ARG A 639 -22.51 33.09 7.89
C ARG A 639 -23.02 32.51 6.60
N ALA A 640 -22.49 32.96 5.49
CA ALA A 640 -22.75 32.38 4.18
C ALA A 640 -21.41 32.06 3.50
N ASN A 641 -21.30 30.89 2.90
CA ASN A 641 -20.16 30.49 2.10
C ASN A 641 -20.66 30.03 0.72
N VAL A 642 -19.97 30.44 -0.33
CA VAL A 642 -20.19 29.99 -1.70
C VAL A 642 -18.84 29.68 -2.32
N GLN A 643 -18.69 28.46 -2.82
CA GLN A 643 -17.53 27.99 -3.54
C GLN A 643 -18.00 27.43 -4.88
N THR A 644 -17.40 27.90 -5.95
CA THR A 644 -17.64 27.38 -7.29
C THR A 644 -16.29 27.17 -7.97
N GLN A 645 -16.16 26.08 -8.73
CA GLN A 645 -14.95 25.70 -9.44
C GLN A 645 -15.37 24.96 -10.71
N THR A 646 -14.78 25.28 -11.85
CA THR A 646 -14.98 24.53 -13.09
C THR A 646 -13.99 23.38 -13.21
N ASP A 647 -14.29 22.42 -14.08
CA ASP A 647 -13.35 21.35 -14.41
C ASP A 647 -12.04 21.93 -14.97
N GLY A 648 -10.94 21.22 -14.71
CA GLY A 648 -9.59 21.61 -15.14
C GLY A 648 -8.88 22.60 -14.21
N PHE A 649 -9.56 23.22 -13.24
CA PHE A 649 -8.91 24.07 -12.23
C PHE A 649 -8.14 23.23 -11.20
N GLY A 650 -6.90 23.63 -10.90
CA GLY A 650 -6.02 22.97 -9.93
C GLY A 650 -4.88 23.88 -9.47
N SER A 651 -4.03 23.40 -8.57
CA SER A 651 -2.85 24.17 -8.10
C SER A 651 -1.75 24.23 -9.16
N LEU A 652 -0.81 25.18 -9.07
CA LEU A 652 0.33 25.24 -10.00
C LEU A 652 1.24 24.00 -9.91
N SER A 653 1.29 23.34 -8.76
CA SER A 653 2.07 22.13 -8.54
C SER A 653 1.37 20.85 -9.00
N SER A 654 0.08 20.91 -9.31
CA SER A 654 -0.68 19.75 -9.76
C SER A 654 -0.19 19.32 -11.15
N SER A 655 0.17 18.05 -11.27
CA SER A 655 0.40 17.46 -12.58
C SER A 655 -0.92 17.44 -13.34
N LEU A 656 -0.86 17.41 -14.68
CA LEU A 656 -2.06 17.39 -15.51
C LEU A 656 -2.95 16.16 -15.24
N GLY A 657 -2.35 15.09 -14.73
CA GLY A 657 -3.04 13.86 -14.32
C GLY A 657 -3.90 14.01 -13.06
N GLU A 658 -3.54 14.93 -12.17
CA GLU A 658 -4.11 15.14 -10.83
C GLU A 658 -5.17 16.26 -10.78
N ARG A 659 -5.42 16.96 -11.89
CA ARG A 659 -6.41 18.04 -11.94
C ARG A 659 -7.84 17.49 -11.98
N ASP A 660 -8.72 18.09 -11.19
CA ASP A 660 -10.12 17.67 -11.09
C ASP A 660 -10.86 17.84 -12.43
N GLN A 661 -11.47 16.76 -12.92
CA GLN A 661 -12.31 16.76 -14.13
C GLN A 661 -13.80 16.97 -13.79
N THR A 662 -14.08 17.67 -12.69
CA THR A 662 -15.43 17.89 -12.18
C THR A 662 -15.65 19.35 -11.87
N SER A 663 -16.80 19.88 -12.25
CA SER A 663 -17.28 21.19 -11.82
C SER A 663 -17.97 21.08 -10.46
N ILE A 664 -17.63 21.95 -9.52
CA ILE A 664 -18.12 21.94 -8.13
C ILE A 664 -18.88 23.24 -7.85
N LEU A 665 -20.06 23.13 -7.24
CA LEU A 665 -20.82 24.25 -6.69
C LEU A 665 -21.29 23.89 -5.28
N ASN A 666 -20.64 24.48 -4.29
CA ASN A 666 -20.96 24.32 -2.88
C ASN A 666 -21.45 25.66 -2.32
N TRP A 667 -22.56 25.65 -1.59
CA TRP A 667 -22.97 26.83 -0.83
C TRP A 667 -23.59 26.42 0.50
N GLY A 668 -23.44 27.29 1.50
CA GLY A 668 -23.94 27.07 2.84
C GLY A 668 -24.32 28.38 3.51
N VAL A 669 -25.37 28.33 4.33
CA VAL A 669 -25.82 29.43 5.18
C VAL A 669 -26.07 28.90 6.57
N ASN A 670 -25.35 29.46 7.55
CA ASN A 670 -25.44 29.12 8.96
C ASN A 670 -25.94 30.35 9.73
N THR A 671 -27.05 30.23 10.43
CA THR A 671 -27.71 31.30 11.18
C THR A 671 -27.84 30.90 12.64
N ASP A 672 -27.13 31.61 13.52
CA ASP A 672 -27.22 31.47 14.96
C ASP A 672 -28.01 32.66 15.53
N VAL A 673 -29.08 32.44 16.29
CA VAL A 673 -29.91 33.49 16.92
C VAL A 673 -30.17 33.15 18.38
N ASN A 674 -29.91 34.09 19.28
CA ASN A 674 -30.24 34.01 20.70
C ASN A 674 -31.63 34.62 20.93
N LEU A 675 -32.69 33.80 20.90
CA LEU A 675 -34.06 34.29 21.07
C LEU A 675 -34.34 34.81 22.48
N ASP A 676 -33.51 34.48 23.47
CA ASP A 676 -33.62 35.02 24.83
C ASP A 676 -33.40 36.53 24.91
N LYS A 677 -32.75 37.15 23.91
CA LYS A 677 -32.56 38.61 23.86
C LYS A 677 -33.84 39.41 23.65
N PHE A 678 -34.94 38.76 23.22
CA PHE A 678 -36.27 39.37 23.16
C PHE A 678 -37.02 39.34 24.51
N ILE A 679 -36.48 38.63 25.50
CA ILE A 679 -37.07 38.46 26.83
C ILE A 679 -36.20 39.22 27.84
N PRO A 680 -36.77 39.98 28.80
CA PRO A 680 -35.97 40.67 29.82
C PRO A 680 -35.03 39.72 30.58
N GLU A 681 -33.76 40.10 30.72
CA GLU A 681 -32.71 39.28 31.35
C GLU A 681 -33.05 38.78 32.75
N ARG A 682 -33.88 39.53 33.50
CA ARG A 682 -34.38 39.15 34.84
C ARG A 682 -35.08 37.79 34.90
N PHE A 683 -35.61 37.29 33.78
CA PHE A 683 -36.29 35.99 33.73
C PHE A 683 -35.31 34.82 33.55
N GLY A 684 -34.07 35.09 33.11
CA GLY A 684 -32.98 34.12 33.04
C GLY A 684 -33.19 32.99 32.03
N TRP A 685 -33.90 33.24 30.94
CA TRP A 685 -34.04 32.29 29.83
C TRP A 685 -32.79 32.34 28.95
N ALA A 686 -32.41 31.20 28.37
CA ALA A 686 -31.45 31.13 27.27
C ALA A 686 -32.00 30.20 26.19
N VAL A 687 -32.13 30.73 24.98
CA VAL A 687 -32.75 30.05 23.83
C VAL A 687 -31.91 30.30 22.57
N PRO A 688 -30.70 29.74 22.47
CA PRO A 688 -29.98 29.71 21.21
C PRO A 688 -30.71 28.82 20.20
N VAL A 689 -30.83 29.32 18.98
CA VAL A 689 -31.36 28.64 17.80
C VAL A 689 -30.29 28.69 16.73
N SER A 690 -29.95 27.54 16.15
CA SER A 690 -29.01 27.44 15.04
C SER A 690 -29.70 26.76 13.87
N VAL A 691 -29.65 27.39 12.71
CA VAL A 691 -30.18 26.90 11.44
C VAL A 691 -29.04 26.83 10.44
N GLN A 692 -28.85 25.67 9.81
CA GLN A 692 -27.86 25.48 8.75
C GLN A 692 -28.55 24.91 7.53
N VAL A 693 -28.30 25.51 6.37
CA VAL A 693 -28.77 25.05 5.06
C VAL A 693 -27.57 25.03 4.13
N GLN A 694 -27.31 23.91 3.48
CA GLN A 694 -26.18 23.79 2.56
C GLN A 694 -26.51 22.85 1.40
N SER A 695 -25.86 23.10 0.26
CA SER A 695 -26.00 22.34 -0.97
C SER A 695 -24.62 22.13 -1.59
N ASN A 696 -24.31 20.89 -1.93
CA ASN A 696 -23.08 20.52 -2.62
C ASN A 696 -23.46 19.83 -3.92
N THR A 697 -22.98 20.36 -5.05
CA THR A 697 -23.24 19.80 -6.37
C THR A 697 -21.92 19.60 -7.10
N THR A 698 -21.70 18.39 -7.59
CA THR A 698 -20.54 18.03 -8.42
C THR A 698 -21.05 17.49 -9.74
N THR A 699 -20.60 18.10 -10.84
CA THR A 699 -20.95 17.71 -12.21
C THR A 699 -19.68 17.22 -12.90
N PRO A 700 -19.59 15.93 -13.26
CA PRO A 700 -18.42 15.41 -13.96
C PRO A 700 -18.43 15.87 -15.42
N ARG A 701 -17.23 16.09 -15.99
CA ARG A 701 -17.07 16.44 -17.40
C ARG A 701 -17.51 15.30 -18.33
N PHE A 702 -17.17 14.08 -17.95
CA PHE A 702 -17.52 12.86 -18.68
C PHE A 702 -18.68 12.13 -18.00
N SER A 703 -19.50 11.43 -18.79
CA SER A 703 -20.60 10.63 -18.29
C SER A 703 -20.09 9.43 -17.49
N PRO A 704 -20.47 9.25 -16.21
CA PRO A 704 -20.00 8.14 -15.39
C PRO A 704 -20.35 6.75 -15.95
N ASN A 705 -21.46 6.65 -16.70
CA ASN A 705 -21.96 5.40 -17.26
C ASN A 705 -21.39 5.09 -18.64
N ARG A 706 -20.88 6.10 -19.35
CA ARG A 706 -20.30 5.94 -20.70
C ARG A 706 -18.79 6.15 -20.74
N GLY A 707 -18.19 6.70 -19.69
CA GLY A 707 -16.75 6.82 -19.45
C GLY A 707 -16.06 7.91 -20.27
N ASP A 708 -16.15 7.80 -21.59
CA ASP A 708 -15.41 8.62 -22.58
C ASP A 708 -16.28 9.67 -23.29
N VAL A 709 -17.61 9.61 -23.12
CA VAL A 709 -18.54 10.58 -23.68
C VAL A 709 -18.68 11.79 -22.75
N ARG A 710 -18.41 13.00 -23.28
CA ARG A 710 -18.63 14.26 -22.55
C ARG A 710 -20.12 14.46 -22.26
N LEU A 711 -20.45 14.95 -21.07
CA LEU A 711 -21.85 15.19 -20.68
C LEU A 711 -22.51 16.22 -21.60
N GLU A 712 -21.77 17.24 -22.04
CA GLU A 712 -22.22 18.25 -22.99
C GLU A 712 -22.62 17.65 -24.35
N GLU A 713 -21.89 16.64 -24.82
CA GLU A 713 -22.21 15.97 -26.09
C GLU A 713 -23.56 15.27 -26.03
N ILE A 714 -23.86 14.60 -24.90
CA ILE A 714 -25.16 13.97 -24.66
C ILE A 714 -26.27 15.03 -24.65
N VAL A 715 -26.01 16.21 -24.08
CA VAL A 715 -26.99 17.31 -24.05
C VAL A 715 -27.22 17.87 -25.45
N ASN A 716 -26.16 18.08 -26.23
CA ASN A 716 -26.23 18.57 -27.61
C ASN A 716 -26.97 17.58 -28.53
N GLN A 717 -26.74 16.28 -28.35
CA GLN A 717 -27.45 15.22 -29.05
C GLN A 717 -28.96 15.25 -28.80
N ILE A 718 -29.38 15.42 -27.54
CA ILE A 718 -30.80 15.57 -27.18
C ILE A 718 -31.39 16.84 -27.79
N GLU A 719 -30.59 17.91 -27.93
CA GLU A 719 -31.02 19.17 -28.51
C GLU A 719 -31.20 19.11 -30.02
N SER A 720 -30.31 18.41 -30.73
CA SER A 720 -30.34 18.24 -32.18
C SER A 720 -31.40 17.24 -32.65
N ASP A 721 -31.86 16.33 -31.79
CA ASP A 721 -32.89 15.36 -32.12
C ASP A 721 -34.26 16.04 -32.39
N THR A 722 -34.62 16.11 -33.66
CA THR A 722 -35.86 16.73 -34.13
C THR A 722 -37.12 15.91 -33.82
N SER A 723 -36.99 14.64 -33.44
CA SER A 723 -38.12 13.75 -33.13
C SER A 723 -38.86 14.14 -31.84
N TYR A 724 -38.21 14.89 -30.94
CA TYR A 724 -38.79 15.36 -29.68
C TYR A 724 -39.30 16.79 -29.76
N THR A 725 -40.39 17.08 -29.04
CA THR A 725 -40.86 18.46 -28.81
C THR A 725 -39.87 19.24 -27.92
N PRO A 726 -39.84 20.59 -27.98
CA PRO A 726 -38.95 21.39 -27.12
C PRO A 726 -39.08 21.07 -25.62
N ALA A 727 -40.31 20.86 -25.14
CA ALA A 727 -40.56 20.50 -23.74
C ALA A 727 -40.03 19.10 -23.37
N GLN A 728 -40.09 18.14 -24.30
CA GLN A 728 -39.50 16.81 -24.11
C GLN A 728 -37.97 16.87 -24.10
N ARG A 729 -37.36 17.67 -24.99
CA ARG A 729 -35.90 17.88 -25.01
C ARG A 729 -35.41 18.48 -23.69
N ASP A 730 -36.07 19.50 -23.16
CA ASP A 730 -35.70 20.12 -21.89
C ASP A 730 -35.85 19.17 -20.69
N SER A 731 -36.83 18.26 -20.75
CA SER A 731 -36.99 17.20 -19.75
C SER A 731 -35.83 16.19 -19.82
N LEU A 732 -35.50 15.71 -21.02
CA LEU A 732 -34.42 14.75 -21.25
C LEU A 732 -33.05 15.33 -20.91
N LYS A 733 -32.79 16.60 -21.28
CA LYS A 733 -31.57 17.33 -20.92
C LYS A 733 -31.39 17.38 -19.41
N ARG A 734 -32.42 17.81 -18.67
CA ARG A 734 -32.36 17.80 -17.19
C ARG A 734 -32.09 16.41 -16.66
N GLN A 735 -32.83 15.40 -17.11
CA GLN A 735 -32.65 14.02 -16.66
C GLN A 735 -31.22 13.50 -16.90
N ALA A 736 -30.62 13.79 -18.06
CA ALA A 736 -29.25 13.42 -18.39
C ALA A 736 -28.25 14.06 -17.42
N ILE A 737 -28.35 15.37 -17.20
CA ILE A 737 -27.44 16.08 -16.30
C ILE A 737 -27.65 15.59 -14.84
N GLU A 738 -28.89 15.51 -14.36
CA GLU A 738 -29.22 14.99 -13.03
C GLU A 738 -28.81 13.53 -12.79
N SER A 739 -28.59 12.77 -13.86
CA SER A 739 -28.08 11.40 -13.78
C SER A 739 -26.57 11.30 -13.67
N ALA A 740 -25.84 12.30 -14.15
CA ALA A 740 -24.38 12.36 -14.02
C ALA A 740 -23.94 13.13 -12.77
N GLN A 741 -24.77 14.04 -12.26
CA GLN A 741 -24.48 14.85 -11.07
C GLN A 741 -24.46 14.04 -9.78
N THR A 742 -23.53 14.38 -8.89
CA THR A 742 -23.67 14.11 -7.45
C THR A 742 -24.19 15.37 -6.78
N HIS A 743 -25.34 15.29 -6.11
CA HIS A 743 -25.96 16.42 -5.44
C HIS A 743 -26.38 16.02 -4.03
N THR A 744 -26.03 16.83 -3.05
CA THR A 744 -26.42 16.66 -1.65
C THR A 744 -26.94 17.98 -1.10
N PHE A 745 -28.17 17.97 -0.61
CA PHE A 745 -28.79 19.10 0.04
C PHE A 745 -29.08 18.76 1.49
N SER A 746 -28.61 19.57 2.44
CA SER A 746 -28.83 19.30 3.86
C SER A 746 -29.30 20.53 4.62
N ARG A 747 -30.22 20.28 5.55
CA ARG A 747 -30.89 21.28 6.38
C ARG A 747 -30.86 20.80 7.82
N SER A 748 -30.37 21.60 8.75
CA SER A 748 -30.40 21.29 10.16
C SER A 748 -30.89 22.46 11.00
N PHE A 749 -31.65 22.13 12.04
CA PHE A 749 -32.20 23.03 13.02
C PHE A 749 -31.85 22.50 14.41
N THR A 750 -31.23 23.31 15.25
CA THR A 750 -30.90 22.94 16.63
C THR A 750 -31.30 24.06 17.58
N THR A 751 -31.94 23.72 18.70
CA THR A 751 -32.21 24.68 19.77
C THR A 751 -32.07 24.04 21.14
N SER A 752 -31.70 24.84 22.13
CA SER A 752 -31.72 24.44 23.53
C SER A 752 -32.40 25.51 24.37
N ILE A 753 -33.46 25.14 25.07
CA ILE A 753 -34.18 26.00 26.01
C ILE A 753 -33.72 25.65 27.41
N ARG A 754 -33.21 26.63 28.14
CA ARG A 754 -32.87 26.49 29.57
C ARG A 754 -33.30 27.73 30.34
N LYS A 755 -33.67 27.54 31.60
CA LYS A 755 -34.04 28.63 32.51
C LYS A 755 -33.11 28.63 33.72
N GLN A 756 -32.74 29.81 34.22
CA GLN A 756 -31.90 29.99 35.41
C GLN A 756 -32.41 31.14 36.30
N ASN A 757 -31.89 31.20 37.53
CA ASN A 757 -32.02 32.34 38.45
C ASN A 757 -33.46 32.75 38.86
N SER A 758 -34.34 31.78 39.10
CA SER A 758 -35.68 32.05 39.64
C SER A 758 -35.64 32.51 41.11
N ARG A 759 -36.46 33.53 41.43
CA ARG A 759 -36.60 34.05 42.81
C ARG A 759 -37.41 33.13 43.73
N SER A 760 -38.45 32.48 43.20
CA SER A 760 -39.30 31.56 43.97
C SER A 760 -38.56 30.23 44.23
N PRO A 761 -38.53 29.72 45.48
CA PRO A 761 -37.96 28.40 45.77
C PRO A 761 -38.59 27.27 44.95
N LEU A 762 -39.90 27.36 44.68
CA LEU A 762 -40.62 26.38 43.86
C LEU A 762 -40.02 26.32 42.45
N LEU A 763 -39.96 27.46 41.76
CA LEU A 763 -39.44 27.56 40.39
C LEU A 763 -37.95 27.22 40.30
N ARG A 764 -37.19 27.51 41.35
CA ARG A 764 -35.76 27.18 41.43
C ARG A 764 -35.51 25.68 41.50
N TYR A 765 -36.37 24.92 42.17
CA TYR A 765 -36.22 23.47 42.23
C TYR A 765 -36.91 22.76 41.07
N THR A 766 -37.96 23.33 40.46
CA THR A 766 -38.68 22.67 39.36
C THR A 766 -38.18 23.10 37.97
N LEU A 767 -38.09 24.40 37.68
CA LEU A 767 -37.80 24.91 36.33
C LEU A 767 -36.33 25.24 36.08
N ASP A 768 -35.59 25.75 37.06
CA ASP A 768 -34.19 26.15 36.84
C ASP A 768 -33.24 24.95 36.58
N GLY A 769 -33.67 23.76 36.97
CA GLY A 769 -32.97 22.51 36.67
C GLY A 769 -33.33 21.90 35.32
N LEU A 770 -34.37 22.42 34.64
CA LEU A 770 -34.91 21.86 33.41
C LEU A 770 -34.19 22.44 32.18
N SER A 771 -33.76 21.58 31.27
CA SER A 771 -33.32 21.96 29.93
C SER A 771 -33.94 21.05 28.88
N VAL A 772 -34.36 21.66 27.77
CA VAL A 772 -34.93 20.96 26.62
C VAL A 772 -34.02 21.24 25.44
N SER A 773 -33.54 20.21 24.77
CA SER A 773 -32.77 20.34 23.53
C SER A 773 -33.50 19.63 22.41
N TYR A 774 -33.57 20.26 21.24
CA TYR A 774 -34.18 19.69 20.06
C TYR A 774 -33.26 19.91 18.87
N ALA A 775 -32.94 18.84 18.15
CA ALA A 775 -32.17 18.86 16.93
C ALA A 775 -32.94 18.12 15.85
N TYR A 776 -33.06 18.70 14.66
CA TYR A 776 -33.69 18.14 13.48
C TYR A 776 -32.74 18.31 12.30
N SER A 777 -32.50 17.27 11.51
CA SER A 777 -31.69 17.38 10.31
C SER A 777 -32.25 16.51 9.19
N VAL A 778 -32.28 17.05 7.98
CA VAL A 778 -32.65 16.38 6.74
C VAL A 778 -31.46 16.46 5.79
N SER A 779 -31.17 15.37 5.10
CA SER A 779 -30.23 15.28 4.00
C SER A 779 -30.95 14.63 2.83
N GLU A 780 -30.88 15.24 1.66
CA GLU A 780 -31.41 14.74 0.40
C GLU A 780 -30.22 14.56 -0.54
N GLY A 781 -30.17 13.43 -1.22
CA GLY A 781 -28.98 13.02 -1.95
C GLY A 781 -29.30 12.30 -3.25
N ARG A 782 -28.49 12.54 -4.27
CA ARG A 782 -28.48 11.77 -5.53
C ARG A 782 -27.06 11.67 -6.08
N SER A 783 -26.79 10.59 -6.79
CA SER A 783 -25.51 10.33 -7.46
C SER A 783 -25.73 9.55 -8.77
N PRO A 784 -24.66 9.30 -9.55
CA PRO A 784 -24.75 8.44 -10.72
C PRO A 784 -25.18 7.00 -10.41
N SER A 785 -24.79 6.47 -9.26
CA SER A 785 -25.18 5.12 -8.83
C SER A 785 -26.51 5.09 -8.08
N GLN A 786 -26.89 6.18 -7.38
CA GLN A 786 -28.09 6.26 -6.57
C GLN A 786 -29.04 7.34 -7.08
N ARG A 787 -30.25 6.95 -7.48
CA ARG A 787 -31.29 7.89 -7.88
C ARG A 787 -31.75 8.75 -6.71
N LEU A 788 -31.72 8.19 -5.51
CA LEU A 788 -32.18 8.83 -4.29
C LEU A 788 -31.43 8.28 -3.08
N ASN A 789 -31.07 9.14 -2.14
CA ASN A 789 -30.45 8.82 -0.86
C ASN A 789 -30.84 9.90 0.16
N ASP A 790 -32.03 9.76 0.74
CA ASP A 790 -32.59 10.74 1.66
C ASP A 790 -32.57 10.23 3.08
N GLN A 791 -32.35 11.13 4.03
CA GLN A 791 -32.36 10.83 5.44
C GLN A 791 -32.92 12.01 6.22
N TRP A 792 -33.84 11.74 7.14
CA TRP A 792 -34.20 12.70 8.17
C TRP A 792 -34.05 12.08 9.55
N ARG A 793 -33.58 12.90 10.49
CA ARG A 793 -33.43 12.52 11.89
C ARG A 793 -33.76 13.67 12.79
N TRP A 794 -34.30 13.34 13.96
CA TRP A 794 -34.44 14.30 15.04
C TRP A 794 -34.15 13.67 16.38
N THR A 795 -33.71 14.52 17.30
CA THR A 795 -33.42 14.14 18.68
C THR A 795 -33.97 15.22 19.59
N SER A 796 -34.82 14.82 20.54
CA SER A 796 -35.31 15.65 21.62
C SER A 796 -34.76 15.12 22.93
N THR A 797 -34.11 15.95 23.72
CA THR A 797 -33.60 15.59 25.04
C THR A 797 -34.16 16.53 26.10
N LEU A 798 -34.88 15.96 27.06
CA LEU A 798 -35.31 16.62 28.28
C LEU A 798 -34.32 16.24 29.38
N ASN A 799 -33.68 17.23 30.00
CA ASN A 799 -32.82 17.03 31.16
C ASN A 799 -33.38 17.78 32.35
N TYR A 800 -33.33 17.15 33.52
CA TYR A 800 -33.62 17.76 34.80
C TYR A 800 -32.43 17.54 35.73
N ARG A 801 -31.85 18.63 36.25
CA ARG A 801 -30.71 18.60 37.15
C ARG A 801 -31.01 19.38 38.42
N LEU A 802 -31.14 18.65 39.51
CA LEU A 802 -31.25 19.20 40.85
C LEU A 802 -29.91 19.04 41.55
N ALA A 803 -29.26 20.16 41.90
CA ALA A 803 -28.01 20.18 42.66
C ALA A 803 -28.21 20.97 43.96
N VAL A 804 -28.17 20.28 45.10
CA VAL A 804 -28.35 20.89 46.41
C VAL A 804 -26.99 21.33 46.95
N ARG A 805 -26.66 22.62 46.76
CA ARG A 805 -25.35 23.20 47.14
C ARG A 805 -25.05 23.17 48.65
N ARG A 806 -26.09 23.15 49.50
CA ARG A 806 -25.93 23.08 50.96
C ARG A 806 -26.82 21.96 51.52
N PRO A 807 -26.25 20.98 52.24
CA PRO A 807 -27.03 19.90 52.84
C PRO A 807 -28.07 20.48 53.80
N ARG A 808 -29.32 20.07 53.64
CA ARG A 808 -30.41 20.48 54.53
C ARG A 808 -30.59 19.40 55.58
N THR A 809 -30.06 19.66 56.78
CA THR A 809 -30.00 18.69 57.88
C THR A 809 -31.02 18.99 58.97
N ILE A 810 -31.56 17.94 59.57
CA ILE A 810 -32.25 17.98 60.87
C ILE A 810 -31.48 17.10 61.87
N ARG A 811 -31.57 17.39 63.17
CA ARG A 811 -30.95 16.58 64.24
C ARG A 811 -32.02 15.80 65.00
N PRO A 812 -32.43 14.61 64.53
CA PRO A 812 -33.56 13.89 65.12
C PRO A 812 -33.33 13.46 66.58
N PHE A 813 -32.07 13.30 66.99
CA PHE A 813 -31.68 12.83 68.32
C PHE A 813 -30.96 13.89 69.16
N GLY A 814 -31.12 15.18 68.85
CA GLY A 814 -30.39 16.26 69.53
C GLY A 814 -30.54 16.28 71.07
N TRP A 815 -31.62 15.70 71.60
CA TRP A 815 -31.90 15.55 73.02
C TRP A 815 -31.06 14.47 73.73
N LEU A 816 -30.42 13.55 73.00
CA LEU A 816 -29.59 12.47 73.56
C LEU A 816 -28.15 12.90 73.86
N GLY A 817 -27.77 14.16 73.60
CA GLY A 817 -26.39 14.64 73.73
C GLY A 817 -25.79 14.51 75.14
N GLU A 818 -26.62 14.50 76.19
CA GLU A 818 -26.19 14.44 77.60
C GLU A 818 -26.21 13.02 78.20
N VAL A 819 -26.69 12.00 77.46
CA VAL A 819 -26.81 10.62 77.97
C VAL A 819 -25.46 9.88 77.81
N PRO A 820 -24.87 9.33 78.90
CA PRO A 820 -23.65 8.53 78.82
C PRO A 820 -23.81 7.38 77.82
N VAL A 821 -22.77 7.11 77.02
CA VAL A 821 -22.74 6.09 75.95
C VAL A 821 -23.61 6.42 74.71
N LEU A 822 -24.73 7.14 74.84
CA LEU A 822 -25.62 7.50 73.72
C LEU A 822 -25.42 8.92 73.17
N GLY A 823 -24.60 9.75 73.81
CA GLY A 823 -24.31 11.14 73.40
C GLY A 823 -23.80 11.32 71.96
N TRP A 824 -23.20 10.29 71.36
CA TRP A 824 -22.78 10.32 69.96
C TRP A 824 -23.96 10.40 68.97
N LEU A 825 -25.14 9.89 69.36
CA LEU A 825 -26.37 10.00 68.56
C LEU A 825 -26.88 11.45 68.52
N GLY A 826 -26.60 12.26 69.54
CA GLY A 826 -26.99 13.68 69.61
C GLY A 826 -26.36 14.56 68.52
N GLY A 827 -25.21 14.14 67.97
CA GLY A 827 -24.53 14.81 66.86
C GLY A 827 -24.99 14.37 65.47
N LEU A 828 -25.90 13.39 65.37
CA LEU A 828 -26.34 12.86 64.08
C LEU A 828 -27.17 13.88 63.31
N GLN A 829 -26.74 14.13 62.06
CA GLN A 829 -27.42 14.99 61.11
C GLN A 829 -28.07 14.12 60.05
N PHE A 830 -29.41 14.20 59.94
CA PHE A 830 -30.17 13.55 58.88
C PHE A 830 -30.42 14.55 57.74
N ASN A 831 -29.89 14.24 56.56
CA ASN A 831 -30.16 14.98 55.33
C ASN A 831 -31.48 14.49 54.73
N TYR A 832 -32.50 15.35 54.65
CA TYR A 832 -33.79 14.97 54.06
C TYR A 832 -33.88 15.23 52.54
N LEU A 833 -32.87 15.87 51.94
CA LEU A 833 -32.77 16.07 50.50
C LEU A 833 -31.56 15.34 49.90
N PRO A 834 -31.66 14.84 48.66
CA PRO A 834 -30.52 14.30 47.93
C PRO A 834 -29.49 15.38 47.61
N GLN A 835 -28.23 14.97 47.51
CA GLN A 835 -27.13 15.87 47.14
C GLN A 835 -27.27 16.30 45.67
N SER A 836 -27.57 15.34 44.81
CA SER A 836 -27.95 15.62 43.43
C SER A 836 -28.92 14.58 42.89
N PHE A 837 -29.75 15.02 41.97
CA PHE A 837 -30.63 14.17 41.17
C PHE A 837 -30.58 14.67 39.73
N ASN A 838 -30.15 13.82 38.81
CA ASN A 838 -30.19 14.10 37.38
C ASN A 838 -31.09 13.07 36.72
N ALA A 839 -32.01 13.54 35.90
CA ALA A 839 -32.82 12.70 35.04
C ALA A 839 -32.69 13.23 33.61
N SER A 840 -32.44 12.36 32.64
CA SER A 840 -32.52 12.70 31.23
C SER A 840 -33.42 11.72 30.48
N ALA A 841 -34.19 12.26 29.55
CA ALA A 841 -35.04 11.51 28.66
C ALA A 841 -34.77 11.98 27.23
N THR A 842 -34.25 11.09 26.40
CA THR A 842 -33.90 11.35 25.01
C THR A 842 -34.80 10.53 24.10
N ALA A 843 -35.57 11.19 23.25
CA ALA A 843 -36.26 10.58 22.12
C ALA A 843 -35.45 10.87 20.85
N ALA A 844 -35.09 9.84 20.10
CA ALA A 844 -34.37 9.96 18.84
C ALA A 844 -35.05 9.13 17.76
N ARG A 845 -35.33 9.76 16.63
CA ARG A 845 -35.98 9.13 15.48
C ARG A 845 -35.16 9.39 14.23
N ASN A 846 -34.95 8.36 13.41
CA ASN A 846 -34.22 8.42 12.16
C ASN A 846 -34.96 7.60 11.11
N PHE A 847 -35.08 8.16 9.92
CA PHE A 847 -35.54 7.47 8.72
C PHE A 847 -34.54 7.74 7.60
N ALA A 848 -34.09 6.68 6.95
CA ALA A 848 -33.25 6.74 5.77
C ALA A 848 -33.91 5.94 4.66
N GLN A 849 -33.90 6.47 3.44
CA GLN A 849 -34.33 5.74 2.26
C GLN A 849 -33.25 5.91 1.17
N SER A 850 -32.95 4.83 0.47
CA SER A 850 -32.06 4.87 -0.69
C SER A 850 -32.62 4.05 -1.83
N ARG A 851 -32.29 4.42 -3.06
CA ARG A 851 -32.68 3.72 -4.27
C ARG A 851 -31.58 3.80 -5.32
N ASP A 852 -31.14 2.65 -5.79
CA ASP A 852 -30.14 2.53 -6.85
C ASP A 852 -30.72 3.05 -8.17
N ARG A 853 -29.85 3.60 -9.03
CA ARG A 853 -30.24 4.10 -10.35
C ARG A 853 -30.09 2.98 -11.38
N ASN A 854 -31.07 2.87 -12.28
CA ASN A 854 -30.90 2.02 -13.45
C ASN A 854 -29.89 2.67 -14.42
N ASN A 855 -28.70 2.07 -14.51
CA ASN A 855 -27.60 2.55 -15.36
C ASN A 855 -27.38 1.68 -16.61
N ALA A 856 -28.27 0.73 -16.91
CA ALA A 856 -28.13 -0.13 -18.07
C ALA A 856 -28.17 0.69 -19.37
N VAL A 857 -27.06 0.71 -20.10
CA VAL A 857 -26.90 1.45 -21.38
C VAL A 857 -27.69 0.78 -22.50
N ARG A 858 -27.90 -0.54 -22.44
CA ARG A 858 -28.83 -1.29 -23.30
C ARG A 858 -29.30 -2.53 -22.56
N ARG A 859 -30.56 -2.94 -22.79
CA ARG A 859 -31.11 -4.21 -22.25
C ARG A 859 -30.55 -5.36 -23.07
N GLU A 860 -30.14 -6.44 -22.41
CA GLU A 860 -29.90 -7.72 -23.10
C GLU A 860 -31.21 -8.20 -23.73
N GLU A 861 -31.17 -8.59 -25.00
CA GLU A 861 -32.31 -9.19 -25.68
C GLU A 861 -32.69 -10.49 -24.96
N GLY A 862 -33.92 -10.55 -24.44
CA GLY A 862 -34.44 -11.70 -23.67
C GLY A 862 -34.40 -11.55 -22.15
N ALA A 863 -33.85 -10.46 -21.59
CA ALA A 863 -33.92 -10.21 -20.15
C ALA A 863 -35.36 -9.96 -19.69
N GLU A 864 -35.76 -10.59 -18.57
CA GLU A 864 -37.09 -10.42 -18.01
C GLU A 864 -37.34 -8.95 -17.63
N VAL A 865 -38.38 -8.36 -18.22
CA VAL A 865 -38.75 -6.97 -17.94
C VAL A 865 -39.43 -6.94 -16.58
N LEU A 866 -38.76 -6.40 -15.57
CA LEU A 866 -39.33 -6.13 -14.25
C LEU A 866 -39.77 -4.67 -14.14
N PRO A 867 -40.79 -4.34 -13.32
CA PRO A 867 -41.07 -2.95 -12.96
C PRO A 867 -39.82 -2.28 -12.35
N GLU A 868 -39.57 -1.01 -12.67
CA GLU A 868 -38.35 -0.30 -12.23
C GLU A 868 -38.21 -0.26 -10.69
N THR A 869 -39.31 -0.25 -9.95
CA THR A 869 -39.33 -0.26 -8.48
C THR A 869 -39.08 -1.64 -7.88
N ILE A 870 -39.12 -2.69 -8.69
CA ILE A 870 -38.84 -4.08 -8.29
C ILE A 870 -37.39 -4.42 -8.65
N ALA A 871 -36.93 -4.03 -9.84
CA ALA A 871 -35.53 -4.18 -10.24
C ALA A 871 -34.59 -3.33 -9.36
N PHE A 872 -35.03 -2.13 -8.97
CA PHE A 872 -34.28 -1.22 -8.11
C PHE A 872 -35.16 -0.76 -6.94
N PRO A 873 -35.29 -1.61 -5.89
CA PRO A 873 -36.20 -1.37 -4.78
C PRO A 873 -35.74 -0.23 -3.87
N PHE A 874 -36.69 0.36 -3.15
CA PHE A 874 -36.40 1.28 -2.07
C PHE A 874 -35.82 0.49 -0.89
N ARG A 875 -34.66 0.93 -0.39
CA ARG A 875 -34.07 0.42 0.84
C ARG A 875 -34.34 1.42 1.94
N GLU A 876 -35.34 1.14 2.76
CA GLU A 876 -35.82 2.02 3.82
C GLU A 876 -35.43 1.48 5.19
N GLN A 877 -35.02 2.38 6.08
CA GLN A 877 -34.66 2.06 7.46
C GLN A 877 -35.30 3.08 8.38
N HIS A 878 -36.12 2.61 9.31
CA HIS A 878 -36.72 3.43 10.37
C HIS A 878 -36.22 2.99 11.74
N SER A 879 -35.86 3.97 12.58
CA SER A 879 -35.61 3.73 13.99
C SER A 879 -36.26 4.82 14.83
N PHE A 880 -36.90 4.41 15.91
CA PHE A 880 -37.42 5.33 16.91
C PHE A 880 -37.07 4.77 18.28
N SER A 881 -36.23 5.49 19.02
CA SER A 881 -35.74 5.08 20.32
C SER A 881 -36.06 6.12 21.39
N HIS A 882 -36.32 5.64 22.59
CA HIS A 882 -36.48 6.43 23.79
C HIS A 882 -35.52 5.93 24.86
N ARG A 883 -34.63 6.80 25.36
CA ARG A 883 -33.65 6.48 26.39
C ARG A 883 -33.90 7.32 27.62
N ARG A 884 -33.86 6.69 28.79
CA ARG A 884 -33.99 7.36 30.09
C ARG A 884 -32.76 7.06 30.93
N ASN A 885 -32.15 8.09 31.48
CA ASN A 885 -31.08 7.94 32.46
C ASN A 885 -31.50 8.65 33.75
N VAL A 886 -31.28 8.02 34.89
CA VAL A 886 -31.50 8.64 36.20
C VAL A 886 -30.26 8.39 37.05
N SER A 887 -29.66 9.45 37.57
CA SER A 887 -28.60 9.38 38.56
C SER A 887 -29.02 10.11 39.84
N LEU A 888 -28.96 9.41 40.96
CA LEU A 888 -29.31 9.91 42.28
C LEU A 888 -28.12 9.73 43.21
N GLN A 889 -27.68 10.81 43.83
CA GLN A 889 -26.71 10.79 44.90
C GLN A 889 -27.35 11.28 46.20
N TYR A 890 -27.42 10.41 47.20
CA TYR A 890 -28.06 10.70 48.47
C TYR A 890 -27.17 10.28 49.65
N ASN A 891 -26.84 11.27 50.50
CA ASN A 891 -26.09 11.04 51.72
C ASN A 891 -27.01 11.29 52.92
N PRO A 892 -27.91 10.37 53.30
CA PRO A 892 -28.85 10.58 54.41
C PRO A 892 -28.14 10.90 55.73
N PHE A 893 -26.94 10.37 55.94
CA PHE A 893 -26.10 10.62 57.10
C PHE A 893 -24.64 10.83 56.67
N ASN A 894 -23.82 11.44 57.53
CA ASN A 894 -22.38 11.62 57.25
C ASN A 894 -21.61 10.30 57.11
N PHE A 895 -22.16 9.20 57.62
CA PHE A 895 -21.59 7.86 57.55
C PHE A 895 -22.19 7.01 56.42
N LEU A 896 -23.16 7.49 55.64
CA LEU A 896 -23.82 6.71 54.61
C LEU A 896 -23.94 7.51 53.32
N ASN A 897 -23.30 7.03 52.26
CA ASN A 897 -23.39 7.57 50.91
C ASN A 897 -24.05 6.55 50.00
N LEU A 898 -25.13 6.93 49.33
CA LEU A 898 -25.88 6.10 48.41
C LEU A 898 -25.84 6.73 47.01
N SER A 899 -25.44 5.95 46.01
CA SER A 899 -25.58 6.32 44.60
C SER A 899 -26.42 5.30 43.87
N LEU A 900 -27.32 5.77 43.01
CA LEU A 900 -28.14 4.95 42.12
C LEU A 900 -28.06 5.55 40.72
N ASP A 901 -27.59 4.76 39.77
CA ASP A 901 -27.57 5.06 38.35
C ASP A 901 -28.43 4.04 37.61
N THR A 902 -29.38 4.51 36.81
CA THR A 902 -30.21 3.65 35.96
C THR A 902 -30.19 4.17 34.53
N ARG A 903 -30.15 3.23 33.58
CA ARG A 903 -30.22 3.49 32.15
C ARG A 903 -31.23 2.53 31.55
N THR A 904 -32.21 3.05 30.85
CA THR A 904 -33.23 2.24 30.17
C THR A 904 -33.34 2.70 28.73
N SER A 905 -33.22 1.78 27.79
CA SER A 905 -33.44 2.01 26.36
C SER A 905 -34.69 1.26 25.91
N GLN A 906 -35.57 1.97 25.21
CA GLN A 906 -36.82 1.44 24.71
C GLN A 906 -36.93 1.73 23.21
N SER A 907 -37.45 0.76 22.48
CA SER A 907 -37.72 0.87 21.05
C SER A 907 -39.21 1.16 20.82
N LEU A 908 -39.44 2.17 19.99
CA LEU A 908 -40.73 2.57 19.43
C LEU A 908 -40.79 2.31 17.92
N SER A 909 -39.75 1.67 17.34
CA SER A 909 -39.64 1.48 15.90
C SER A 909 -40.81 0.68 15.32
N ALA A 910 -41.22 -0.41 16.00
CA ALA A 910 -42.29 -1.29 15.52
C ALA A 910 -43.67 -0.63 15.45
N ILE A 911 -43.94 0.40 16.26
CA ILE A 911 -45.21 1.14 16.25
C ILE A 911 -45.09 2.47 15.50
N GLY A 912 -43.87 2.82 15.08
CA GLY A 912 -43.52 4.09 14.46
C GLY A 912 -43.52 4.07 12.93
N ALA A 913 -43.64 2.91 12.32
CA ALA A 913 -43.79 2.78 10.87
C ALA A 913 -44.66 1.56 10.58
N ASP A 914 -45.56 1.71 9.61
CA ASP A 914 -46.35 0.61 9.06
C ASP A 914 -45.69 0.15 7.76
N THR A 915 -45.80 -1.15 7.44
CA THR A 915 -45.27 -1.68 6.17
C THR A 915 -46.43 -1.77 5.19
N THR A 916 -46.36 -0.99 4.12
CA THR A 916 -47.37 -1.02 3.06
C THR A 916 -46.81 -1.76 1.85
N PHE A 917 -47.69 -2.49 1.18
CA PHE A 917 -47.34 -3.24 -0.02
C PHE A 917 -48.08 -2.66 -1.23
N THR A 918 -47.37 -2.46 -2.34
CA THR A 918 -47.96 -2.12 -3.63
C THR A 918 -47.77 -3.29 -4.59
N THR A 919 -48.85 -3.72 -5.26
CA THR A 919 -48.81 -4.85 -6.20
C THR A 919 -48.89 -4.35 -7.63
N PHE A 920 -47.93 -4.78 -8.44
CA PHE A 920 -47.87 -4.56 -9.89
C PHE A 920 -48.24 -5.85 -10.60
N VAL A 921 -49.12 -5.79 -11.59
CA VAL A 921 -49.49 -6.95 -12.41
C VAL A 921 -49.07 -6.70 -13.84
N ARG A 922 -48.42 -7.68 -14.47
CA ARG A 922 -48.05 -7.60 -15.88
C ARG A 922 -49.31 -7.51 -16.74
N ARG A 923 -49.35 -6.55 -17.67
CA ARG A 923 -50.49 -6.39 -18.58
C ARG A 923 -50.51 -7.54 -19.58
N THR A 924 -51.71 -8.07 -19.86
CA THR A 924 -51.87 -9.26 -20.72
C THR A 924 -51.70 -8.95 -22.22
N ASP A 925 -51.90 -7.69 -22.61
CA ASP A 925 -51.82 -7.18 -23.98
C ASP A 925 -50.50 -6.47 -24.29
N ASP A 926 -49.75 -6.02 -23.27
CA ASP A 926 -48.38 -5.55 -23.40
C ASP A 926 -47.54 -6.11 -22.24
N PRO A 927 -46.82 -7.22 -22.44
CA PRO A 927 -46.03 -7.87 -21.39
C PRO A 927 -44.85 -7.03 -20.90
N THR A 928 -44.57 -5.88 -21.54
CA THR A 928 -43.55 -4.92 -21.10
C THR A 928 -44.11 -3.85 -20.15
N ARG A 929 -45.43 -3.80 -19.95
CA ARG A 929 -46.11 -2.84 -19.09
C ARG A 929 -46.74 -3.52 -17.88
N PHE A 930 -46.81 -2.76 -16.79
CA PHE A 930 -47.34 -3.20 -15.52
C PHE A 930 -48.43 -2.24 -15.07
N ASP A 931 -49.59 -2.78 -14.73
CA ASP A 931 -50.68 -2.02 -14.15
C ASP A 931 -50.57 -2.06 -12.62
N LEU A 932 -50.77 -0.89 -12.00
CA LEU A 932 -50.96 -0.76 -10.56
C LEU A 932 -52.37 -1.24 -10.24
N LEU A 933 -52.52 -2.26 -9.40
CA LEU A 933 -53.83 -2.67 -8.92
C LEU A 933 -54.40 -1.62 -7.95
N PRO A 934 -55.53 -0.97 -8.27
CA PRO A 934 -56.15 0.01 -7.38
C PRO A 934 -56.57 -0.66 -6.06
N GLY A 935 -56.13 -0.10 -4.93
CA GLY A 935 -56.48 -0.61 -3.60
C GLY A 935 -55.58 -1.73 -3.05
N SER A 936 -54.40 -1.99 -3.63
CA SER A 936 -53.49 -3.04 -3.14
C SER A 936 -52.73 -2.70 -1.85
N PHE A 937 -53.05 -1.60 -1.15
CA PHE A 937 -52.43 -1.22 0.13
C PHE A 937 -52.92 -2.17 1.23
N ASN A 938 -52.45 -3.41 1.18
CA ASN A 938 -52.86 -4.47 2.10
C ASN A 938 -51.72 -4.73 3.08
N ASP A 939 -52.01 -4.96 4.36
CA ASP A 939 -51.02 -5.43 5.35
C ASP A 939 -50.54 -6.88 5.07
N ASN A 940 -51.17 -7.57 4.12
CA ASN A 940 -51.06 -9.03 3.92
C ASN A 940 -50.35 -9.44 2.61
N GLY A 941 -49.68 -8.53 1.89
CA GLY A 941 -48.95 -8.86 0.65
C GLY A 941 -49.84 -9.18 -0.56
N ILE A 942 -49.34 -9.97 -1.54
CA ILE A 942 -50.07 -10.33 -2.77
C ILE A 942 -51.36 -11.09 -2.42
N PRO A 943 -52.55 -10.58 -2.82
CA PRO A 943 -53.83 -11.28 -2.65
C PRO A 943 -53.82 -12.71 -3.21
N ASP A 944 -54.43 -13.66 -2.49
CA ASP A 944 -54.54 -15.05 -2.94
C ASP A 944 -55.27 -15.19 -4.30
N SER A 945 -56.11 -14.22 -4.66
CA SER A 945 -56.78 -14.13 -5.96
C SER A 945 -55.85 -13.87 -7.15
N LEU A 946 -54.58 -13.54 -6.90
CA LEU A 946 -53.54 -13.27 -7.91
C LEU A 946 -52.47 -14.36 -7.95
N ARG A 947 -52.65 -15.48 -7.23
CA ARG A 947 -51.75 -16.64 -7.33
C ARG A 947 -51.81 -17.22 -8.75
N GLY A 948 -50.66 -17.26 -9.43
CA GLY A 948 -50.53 -17.78 -10.81
C GLY A 948 -50.54 -16.71 -11.90
N VAL A 949 -50.58 -15.42 -11.53
CA VAL A 949 -50.38 -14.28 -12.43
C VAL A 949 -48.99 -13.69 -12.17
N ASP A 950 -48.31 -13.19 -13.21
CA ASP A 950 -47.03 -12.45 -13.08
C ASP A 950 -47.26 -11.13 -12.32
N ALA A 951 -47.28 -11.22 -10.99
CA ALA A 951 -47.50 -10.13 -10.07
C ALA A 951 -46.26 -9.90 -9.19
N PHE A 952 -45.88 -8.63 -9.02
CA PHE A 952 -44.72 -8.20 -8.26
C PHE A 952 -45.15 -7.33 -7.08
N GLN A 953 -44.54 -7.55 -5.91
CA GLN A 953 -44.83 -6.82 -4.69
C GLN A 953 -43.69 -5.85 -4.37
N GLN A 954 -44.02 -4.58 -4.19
CA GLN A 954 -43.13 -3.56 -3.67
C GLN A 954 -43.45 -3.29 -2.20
N GLU A 955 -42.44 -3.41 -1.35
CA GLU A 955 -42.52 -3.06 0.07
C GLU A 955 -42.13 -1.59 0.30
N ARG A 956 -42.87 -0.89 1.15
CA ARG A 956 -42.60 0.48 1.59
C ARG A 956 -42.86 0.63 3.09
N LEU A 957 -42.05 1.43 3.77
CA LEU A 957 -42.25 1.87 5.14
C LEU A 957 -42.99 3.21 5.17
N GLU A 958 -44.22 3.19 5.64
CA GLU A 958 -45.00 4.39 5.90
C GLU A 958 -44.76 4.88 7.33
N VAL A 959 -44.03 5.98 7.46
CA VAL A 959 -43.66 6.50 8.78
C VAL A 959 -44.84 7.25 9.42
N ARG A 960 -45.43 6.67 10.47
CA ARG A 960 -46.52 7.29 11.23
C ARG A 960 -46.08 8.59 11.91
N SER A 961 -46.96 9.58 12.02
CA SER A 961 -46.62 10.85 12.69
C SER A 961 -46.20 10.60 14.15
N THR A 962 -45.20 11.35 14.66
CA THR A 962 -44.76 11.20 16.06
C THR A 962 -45.91 11.43 17.04
N GLY A 963 -46.83 12.35 16.71
CA GLY A 963 -48.03 12.61 17.51
C GLY A 963 -48.95 11.40 17.62
N ALA A 964 -49.19 10.68 16.52
CA ALA A 964 -50.02 9.47 16.52
C ALA A 964 -49.39 8.35 17.36
N VAL A 965 -48.07 8.14 17.25
CA VAL A 965 -47.34 7.14 18.04
C VAL A 965 -47.41 7.46 19.54
N LEU A 966 -47.28 8.75 19.90
CA LEU A 966 -47.40 9.19 21.29
C LEU A 966 -48.84 9.10 21.80
N ASP A 967 -49.84 9.40 20.97
CA ASP A 967 -51.25 9.26 21.30
C ASP A 967 -51.62 7.79 21.58
N ASP A 968 -51.16 6.86 20.76
CA ASP A 968 -51.33 5.41 20.99
C ASP A 968 -50.66 4.95 22.29
N LEU A 969 -49.48 5.49 22.58
CA LEU A 969 -48.78 5.21 23.82
C LEU A 969 -49.53 5.76 25.05
N LEU A 970 -50.11 6.96 24.95
CA LEU A 970 -50.88 7.60 26.03
C LEU A 970 -52.24 6.92 26.25
N LYS A 971 -52.88 6.46 25.17
CA LYS A 971 -54.14 5.69 25.21
C LYS A 971 -53.94 4.22 25.59
N GLY A 972 -52.69 3.75 25.62
CA GLY A 972 -52.34 2.38 25.96
C GLY A 972 -52.66 1.35 24.86
N THR A 973 -52.93 1.81 23.63
CA THR A 973 -53.17 0.94 22.46
C THR A 973 -51.87 0.36 21.89
N ALA A 974 -50.72 0.92 22.27
CA ALA A 974 -49.39 0.43 21.89
C ALA A 974 -48.47 0.28 23.12
N SER A 975 -47.60 -0.75 23.10
CA SER A 975 -46.67 -1.02 24.20
C SER A 975 -45.23 -0.64 23.85
N LEU A 976 -44.52 -0.01 24.79
CA LEU A 976 -43.06 0.19 24.70
C LEU A 976 -42.33 -1.14 24.85
N ARG A 977 -41.46 -1.47 23.89
CA ARG A 977 -40.52 -2.58 24.05
C ARG A 977 -39.24 -2.06 24.69
N THR A 978 -38.92 -2.54 25.89
CA THR A 978 -37.59 -2.28 26.48
C THR A 978 -36.56 -3.18 25.78
N GLU A 979 -35.48 -2.59 25.28
CA GLU A 979 -34.37 -3.30 24.62
C GLU A 979 -33.26 -3.61 25.61
N ASP A 980 -32.94 -2.64 26.47
CA ASP A 980 -31.95 -2.79 27.53
C ASP A 980 -32.30 -1.98 28.78
N HIS A 981 -31.91 -2.51 29.93
CA HIS A 981 -31.99 -1.84 31.22
C HIS A 981 -30.73 -2.17 32.04
N GLY A 982 -30.04 -1.14 32.49
CA GLY A 982 -28.91 -1.23 33.39
C GLY A 982 -29.17 -0.45 34.68
N GLN A 983 -28.78 -1.03 35.81
CA GLN A 983 -28.84 -0.41 37.12
C GLN A 983 -27.52 -0.62 37.84
N SER A 984 -26.98 0.44 38.44
CA SER A 984 -25.82 0.41 39.31
C SER A 984 -26.18 1.11 40.62
N PHE A 985 -26.05 0.38 41.72
CA PHE A 985 -26.26 0.91 43.07
C PHE A 985 -24.96 0.79 43.85
N THR A 986 -24.51 1.87 44.48
CA THR A 986 -23.37 1.84 45.40
C THR A 986 -23.80 2.41 46.75
N GLY A 987 -23.70 1.61 47.80
CA GLY A 987 -23.83 2.05 49.19
C GLY A 987 -22.46 2.03 49.87
N THR A 988 -21.98 3.18 50.31
CA THR A 988 -20.74 3.30 51.08
C THR A 988 -21.07 3.65 52.52
N PHE A 989 -20.81 2.71 53.42
CA PHE A 989 -20.96 2.87 54.86
C PHE A 989 -19.60 3.19 55.50
N ARG A 990 -19.52 4.35 56.14
CA ARG A 990 -18.33 4.95 56.77
C ARG A 990 -18.53 5.09 58.28
N PRO A 991 -18.55 3.99 59.04
CA PRO A 991 -18.83 4.04 60.46
C PRO A 991 -17.71 4.78 61.20
N GLN A 992 -18.07 5.85 61.92
CA GLN A 992 -17.12 6.65 62.70
C GLN A 992 -16.98 6.11 64.13
N LEU A 993 -16.68 4.82 64.29
CA LEU A 993 -16.53 4.17 65.61
C LEU A 993 -15.38 4.76 66.43
N ASN A 994 -14.39 5.36 65.77
CA ASN A 994 -13.30 6.10 66.39
C ASN A 994 -13.75 7.30 67.24
N ARG A 995 -14.96 7.83 67.01
CA ARG A 995 -15.55 8.92 67.82
C ARG A 995 -16.21 8.43 69.09
N ILE A 996 -16.50 7.14 69.19
CA ILE A 996 -17.07 6.53 70.40
C ILE A 996 -15.90 6.18 71.31
N GLN A 997 -15.77 6.87 72.45
CA GLN A 997 -14.65 6.70 73.39
C GLN A 997 -14.48 5.24 73.85
N ALA A 998 -15.56 4.46 73.93
CA ALA A 998 -15.49 3.03 74.28
C ALA A 998 -14.94 2.13 73.14
N LEU A 999 -15.07 2.55 71.87
CA LEU A 999 -14.78 1.73 70.68
C LEU A 999 -13.63 2.29 69.81
N ASN A 1000 -12.91 3.31 70.29
CA ASN A 1000 -11.80 3.97 69.58
C ASN A 1000 -10.60 3.06 69.23
N TRP A 1001 -10.58 1.83 69.76
CA TRP A 1001 -9.61 0.78 69.45
C TRP A 1001 -9.98 -0.05 68.20
N ILE A 1002 -11.19 0.15 67.65
CA ILE A 1002 -11.67 -0.48 66.42
C ILE A 1002 -11.79 0.60 65.34
N ASN A 1003 -11.04 0.45 64.24
CA ASN A 1003 -11.20 1.27 63.05
C ASN A 1003 -11.75 0.41 61.91
N VAL A 1004 -13.01 0.60 61.58
CA VAL A 1004 -13.66 -0.07 60.44
C VAL A 1004 -13.41 0.81 59.21
N GLN A 1005 -12.74 0.26 58.20
CA GLN A 1005 -12.58 0.91 56.89
C GLN A 1005 -13.95 1.00 56.19
N ASP A 1006 -14.08 1.93 55.24
CA ASP A 1006 -15.29 2.12 54.45
C ASP A 1006 -15.80 0.78 53.88
N VAL A 1007 -17.02 0.40 54.25
CA VAL A 1007 -17.70 -0.76 53.69
C VAL A 1007 -18.45 -0.31 52.44
N VAL A 1008 -17.99 -0.72 51.28
CA VAL A 1008 -18.59 -0.40 49.98
C VAL A 1008 -19.36 -1.62 49.48
N TYR A 1009 -20.66 -1.44 49.28
CA TYR A 1009 -21.57 -2.41 48.68
C TYR A 1009 -21.98 -1.91 47.29
N GLY A 1010 -21.43 -2.51 46.24
CA GLY A 1010 -21.75 -2.21 44.85
C GLY A 1010 -22.57 -3.33 44.22
N VAL A 1011 -23.67 -2.98 43.56
CA VAL A 1011 -24.53 -3.91 42.80
C VAL A 1011 -24.70 -3.38 41.39
N GLN A 1012 -24.50 -4.24 40.41
CA GLN A 1012 -24.79 -3.97 39.00
C GLN A 1012 -25.79 -5.00 38.50
N TYR A 1013 -26.87 -4.52 37.88
CA TYR A 1013 -27.88 -5.32 37.22
C TYR A 1013 -27.95 -4.90 35.74
N GLY A 1014 -27.95 -5.88 34.85
CA GLY A 1014 -28.11 -5.68 33.42
C GLY A 1014 -29.19 -6.62 32.90
N TRP A 1015 -30.11 -6.09 32.11
CA TRP A 1015 -31.13 -6.83 31.38
C TRP A 1015 -31.08 -6.40 29.92
N ARG A 1016 -31.04 -7.35 29.00
CA ARG A 1016 -31.02 -7.07 27.56
C ARG A 1016 -31.93 -8.05 26.83
N ASN A 1017 -32.85 -7.52 26.05
CA ASN A 1017 -33.78 -8.29 25.26
C ASN A 1017 -33.12 -8.81 23.98
N GLY A 1018 -33.55 -9.98 23.49
CA GLY A 1018 -33.12 -10.49 22.19
C GLY A 1018 -33.69 -9.69 21.02
N PRO A 1019 -33.11 -9.77 19.80
CA PRO A 1019 -33.69 -9.15 18.61
C PRO A 1019 -35.12 -9.65 18.34
N VAL A 1020 -36.00 -8.76 17.86
CA VAL A 1020 -37.36 -9.13 17.44
C VAL A 1020 -37.31 -10.21 16.36
N GLY A 1021 -38.16 -11.24 16.44
CA GLY A 1021 -38.22 -12.35 15.49
C GLY A 1021 -37.26 -13.51 15.77
N ARG A 1022 -36.24 -13.32 16.62
CA ARG A 1022 -35.43 -14.42 17.16
C ARG A 1022 -35.96 -14.79 18.54
N ASN A 1023 -36.49 -16.00 18.70
CA ASN A 1023 -37.08 -16.48 19.96
C ASN A 1023 -36.00 -16.82 21.02
N THR A 1024 -35.03 -15.93 21.23
CA THR A 1024 -33.82 -16.17 22.04
C THR A 1024 -33.95 -15.73 23.50
N GLY A 1025 -35.11 -15.21 23.91
CA GLY A 1025 -35.34 -14.69 25.27
C GLY A 1025 -34.55 -13.42 25.60
N ALA A 1026 -34.53 -13.04 26.88
CA ALA A 1026 -33.75 -11.91 27.40
C ALA A 1026 -32.59 -12.41 28.29
N SER A 1027 -31.43 -11.79 28.18
CA SER A 1027 -30.27 -12.07 29.02
C SER A 1027 -30.27 -11.19 30.27
N VAL A 1028 -29.93 -11.77 31.41
CA VAL A 1028 -29.79 -11.06 32.69
C VAL A 1028 -28.37 -11.25 33.23
N ASN A 1029 -27.77 -10.17 33.71
CA ASN A 1029 -26.48 -10.17 34.40
C ASN A 1029 -26.61 -9.48 35.76
N ASN A 1030 -25.99 -10.06 36.78
CA ASN A 1030 -25.92 -9.51 38.13
C ASN A 1030 -24.48 -9.61 38.64
N ALA A 1031 -23.93 -8.51 39.13
CA ALA A 1031 -22.64 -8.48 39.80
C ALA A 1031 -22.77 -7.76 41.14
N VAL A 1032 -22.25 -8.39 42.20
CA VAL A 1032 -22.22 -7.83 43.56
C VAL A 1032 -20.77 -7.76 44.00
N ASN A 1033 -20.35 -6.60 44.48
CA ASN A 1033 -19.00 -6.34 44.97
C ASN A 1033 -19.08 -5.73 46.37
N ILE A 1034 -18.48 -6.43 47.34
CA ILE A 1034 -18.43 -5.98 48.73
C ILE A 1034 -16.96 -5.80 49.10
N ARG A 1035 -16.58 -4.59 49.48
CA ARG A 1035 -15.24 -4.28 49.97
C ARG A 1035 -15.34 -3.69 51.37
N GLY A 1036 -14.49 -4.15 52.26
CA GLY A 1036 -14.40 -3.64 53.62
C GLY A 1036 -13.14 -4.16 54.29
N GLY A 1037 -12.77 -3.54 55.41
CA GLY A 1037 -11.58 -3.91 56.16
C GLY A 1037 -11.71 -3.50 57.62
N LEU A 1038 -11.07 -4.25 58.51
CA LEU A 1038 -11.05 -3.97 59.94
C LEU A 1038 -9.60 -3.74 60.37
N THR A 1039 -9.33 -2.60 60.97
CA THR A 1039 -8.02 -2.31 61.60
C THR A 1039 -8.22 -2.17 63.10
N LEU A 1040 -7.64 -3.10 63.85
CA LEU A 1040 -7.66 -3.05 65.31
C LEU A 1040 -6.43 -2.29 65.81
N ARG A 1041 -6.61 -1.45 66.83
CA ARG A 1041 -5.54 -0.72 67.53
C ARG A 1041 -5.51 -1.16 69.00
N PRO A 1042 -4.89 -2.32 69.32
CA PRO A 1042 -4.93 -2.91 70.67
C PRO A 1042 -4.37 -1.98 71.75
N GLN A 1043 -3.40 -1.12 71.40
CA GLN A 1043 -2.85 -0.11 72.31
C GLN A 1043 -3.92 0.81 72.92
N GLU A 1044 -4.92 1.21 72.13
CA GLU A 1044 -6.03 2.06 72.59
C GLU A 1044 -7.04 1.30 73.47
N LEU A 1045 -7.15 -0.03 73.31
CA LEU A 1045 -7.94 -0.88 74.19
C LEU A 1045 -7.25 -1.07 75.53
N PHE A 1046 -5.95 -1.37 75.52
CA PHE A 1046 -5.18 -1.59 76.75
C PHE A 1046 -5.09 -0.34 77.62
N ARG A 1047 -5.04 0.86 77.02
CA ARG A 1047 -5.12 2.16 77.73
C ARG A 1047 -6.39 2.35 78.58
N LYS A 1048 -7.41 1.50 78.44
CA LYS A 1048 -8.62 1.53 79.28
C LYS A 1048 -8.49 0.75 80.59
N PHE A 1049 -7.49 -0.12 80.74
CA PHE A 1049 -7.27 -0.87 81.97
C PHE A 1049 -6.27 -0.16 82.89
N ASP A 1050 -6.60 -0.05 84.17
CA ASP A 1050 -5.78 0.65 85.16
C ASP A 1050 -4.37 0.06 85.28
N PHE A 1051 -4.21 -1.25 85.07
CA PHE A 1051 -2.89 -1.89 85.11
C PHE A 1051 -1.96 -1.36 84.00
N TYR A 1052 -2.48 -1.17 82.78
CA TYR A 1052 -1.69 -0.65 81.66
C TYR A 1052 -1.42 0.85 81.82
N GLN A 1053 -2.40 1.61 82.33
CA GLN A 1053 -2.17 3.00 82.74
C GLN A 1053 -1.15 3.12 83.87
N SER A 1054 -1.06 2.13 84.78
CA SER A 1054 -0.06 2.10 85.86
C SER A 1054 1.33 1.72 85.34
N LEU A 1055 1.42 0.87 84.33
CA LEU A 1055 2.67 0.57 83.61
C LEU A 1055 3.13 1.78 82.80
N GLU A 1056 2.22 2.44 82.07
CA GLU A 1056 2.52 3.66 81.34
C GLU A 1056 2.86 4.82 82.30
N ARG A 1057 2.22 4.90 83.48
CA ARG A 1057 2.59 5.83 84.56
C ARG A 1057 3.94 5.50 85.17
N LYS A 1058 4.26 4.25 85.50
CA LYS A 1058 5.58 3.84 86.02
C LYS A 1058 6.69 4.05 85.00
N GLN A 1059 6.41 3.82 83.72
CA GLN A 1059 7.34 4.09 82.63
C GLN A 1059 7.52 5.61 82.43
N ARG A 1060 6.43 6.39 82.47
CA ARG A 1060 6.48 7.86 82.43
C ARG A 1060 7.12 8.47 83.68
N GLU A 1061 6.95 7.89 84.87
CA GLU A 1061 7.58 8.31 86.12
C GLU A 1061 9.07 7.98 86.11
N ALA A 1062 9.47 6.80 85.63
CA ALA A 1062 10.88 6.45 85.42
C ALA A 1062 11.56 7.34 84.34
N GLU A 1063 10.83 7.70 83.28
CA GLU A 1063 11.31 8.65 82.28
C GLU A 1063 11.32 10.10 82.80
N GLN A 1064 10.36 10.49 83.64
CA GLN A 1064 10.27 11.81 84.24
C GLN A 1064 11.30 12.00 85.35
N GLU A 1065 11.64 10.99 86.16
CA GLU A 1065 12.77 11.02 87.09
C GLU A 1065 14.09 11.15 86.34
N LYS A 1066 14.30 10.35 85.28
CA LYS A 1066 15.50 10.48 84.44
C LYS A 1066 15.59 11.84 83.74
N ARG A 1067 14.46 12.43 83.31
CA ARG A 1067 14.40 13.78 82.72
C ARG A 1067 14.57 14.87 83.77
N ALA A 1068 14.02 14.72 84.97
CA ALA A 1068 14.14 15.69 86.07
C ALA A 1068 15.56 15.71 86.65
N GLU A 1069 16.24 14.56 86.78
CA GLU A 1069 17.65 14.52 87.21
C GLU A 1069 18.57 15.15 86.15
N ARG A 1070 18.32 14.89 84.85
CA ARG A 1070 19.05 15.55 83.75
C ARG A 1070 18.82 17.06 83.73
N GLN A 1071 17.59 17.52 83.96
CA GLN A 1071 17.26 18.95 84.00
C GLN A 1071 17.81 19.65 85.25
N ARG A 1072 17.89 18.97 86.41
CA ARG A 1072 18.49 19.52 87.63
C ARG A 1072 20.01 19.71 87.49
N ARG A 1073 20.71 18.72 86.91
CA ARG A 1073 22.15 18.84 86.57
C ARG A 1073 22.43 19.90 85.49
N GLN A 1074 21.50 20.14 84.57
CA GLN A 1074 21.60 21.23 83.59
C GLN A 1074 21.38 22.61 84.24
N ARG A 1075 20.37 22.76 85.12
CA ARG A 1075 20.09 24.02 85.82
C ARG A 1075 21.23 24.43 86.78
N GLU A 1076 21.83 23.50 87.51
CA GLU A 1076 23.01 23.81 88.34
C GLU A 1076 24.25 24.22 87.51
N ARG A 1077 24.41 23.67 86.30
CA ARG A 1077 25.47 24.10 85.37
C ARG A 1077 25.19 25.47 84.76
N GLU A 1078 23.93 25.79 84.46
CA GLU A 1078 23.53 27.11 83.94
C GLU A 1078 23.57 28.20 85.01
N GLU A 1079 23.19 27.92 86.27
CA GLU A 1079 23.28 28.89 87.36
C GLU A 1079 24.74 29.22 87.73
N ARG A 1080 25.64 28.22 87.75
CA ARG A 1080 27.09 28.47 87.93
C ARG A 1080 27.70 29.24 86.76
N ARG A 1081 27.15 29.11 85.55
CA ARG A 1081 27.59 29.88 84.37
C ARG A 1081 27.07 31.32 84.43
N ARG A 1082 25.83 31.53 84.86
CA ARG A 1082 25.23 32.87 85.05
C ARG A 1082 25.90 33.65 86.17
N GLN A 1083 26.25 33.02 87.30
CA GLN A 1083 27.00 33.70 88.38
C GLN A 1083 28.41 34.12 87.92
N ARG A 1084 29.10 33.30 87.12
CA ARG A 1084 30.40 33.68 86.54
C ARG A 1084 30.28 34.78 85.46
N GLU A 1085 29.18 34.81 84.72
CA GLU A 1085 28.91 35.87 83.73
C GLU A 1085 28.46 37.19 84.40
N GLU A 1086 27.75 37.15 85.53
CA GLU A 1086 27.39 38.35 86.32
C GLU A 1086 28.59 38.93 87.07
N GLU A 1087 29.47 38.11 87.66
CA GLU A 1087 30.74 38.60 88.24
C GLU A 1087 31.67 39.21 87.17
N ARG A 1088 31.65 38.66 85.95
CA ARG A 1088 32.42 39.22 84.83
C ARG A 1088 31.81 40.54 84.33
N ARG A 1089 30.48 40.65 84.25
CA ARG A 1089 29.79 41.90 83.88
C ARG A 1089 29.98 43.01 84.93
N GLN A 1090 29.98 42.67 86.22
CA GLN A 1090 30.24 43.66 87.28
C GLN A 1090 31.69 44.17 87.25
N ARG A 1091 32.68 43.31 86.93
CA ARG A 1091 34.06 43.74 86.69
C ARG A 1091 34.22 44.58 85.41
N GLU A 1092 33.50 44.24 84.35
CA GLU A 1092 33.51 45.02 83.09
C GLU A 1092 32.80 46.39 83.25
N GLU A 1093 31.76 46.51 84.09
CA GLU A 1093 31.14 47.81 84.43
C GLU A 1093 31.98 48.68 85.37
N GLU A 1094 32.73 48.07 86.30
CA GLU A 1094 33.69 48.80 87.16
C GLU A 1094 34.91 49.29 86.37
N GLU A 1095 35.42 48.52 85.41
CA GLU A 1095 36.44 48.98 84.46
C GLU A 1095 35.90 50.05 83.49
N ARG A 1096 34.63 49.98 83.09
CA ARG A 1096 34.00 50.99 82.22
C ARG A 1096 33.81 52.33 82.94
N ARG A 1097 33.44 52.33 84.23
CA ARG A 1097 33.42 53.54 85.07
C ARG A 1097 34.81 54.10 85.36
N ARG A 1098 35.85 53.27 85.37
CA ARG A 1098 37.25 53.72 85.50
C ARG A 1098 37.79 54.32 84.19
N ARG A 1099 37.39 53.77 83.03
CA ARG A 1099 37.73 54.31 81.69
C ARG A 1099 36.97 55.58 81.31
N GLU A 1100 35.76 55.79 81.85
CA GLU A 1100 35.00 57.06 81.69
C GLU A 1100 35.52 58.20 82.59
N ALA A 1101 36.39 57.91 83.57
CA ALA A 1101 37.06 58.91 84.43
C ALA A 1101 38.47 59.33 83.93
N GLU A 1102 39.02 58.67 82.90
CA GLU A 1102 40.34 58.98 82.32
C GLU A 1102 40.28 59.57 80.88
N ALA A 1103 39.08 59.76 80.32
CA ALA A 1103 38.89 60.28 78.95
C ALA A 1103 38.56 61.79 78.89
N ASN A 1104 39.28 62.60 79.69
CA ASN A 1104 39.33 64.06 79.55
C ASN A 1104 40.78 64.56 79.73
N THR A 1105 41.67 64.26 78.78
CA THR A 1105 42.86 65.01 78.32
C THR A 1105 43.45 64.25 77.09
N PRO A 1106 43.97 64.91 76.02
CA PRO A 1106 43.99 64.34 74.65
C PRO A 1106 45.29 63.64 74.23
N ALA A 1107 45.18 62.71 73.26
CA ALA A 1107 45.82 62.74 71.92
C ALA A 1107 46.20 61.35 71.32
N ASP A 1108 46.17 61.32 69.98
CA ASP A 1108 46.86 60.45 69.00
C ASP A 1108 46.24 59.12 68.48
N THR A 1109 45.72 59.25 67.24
CA THR A 1109 45.88 58.46 65.99
C THR A 1109 47.01 57.40 65.91
N PRO A 1110 47.09 56.51 64.87
CA PRO A 1110 46.17 56.19 63.76
C PRO A 1110 46.12 54.67 63.37
N THR A 1111 45.40 54.39 62.25
CA THR A 1111 45.69 53.39 61.17
C THR A 1111 45.26 51.90 61.24
N ASP A 1112 44.63 51.52 60.12
CA ASP A 1112 44.70 50.26 59.34
C ASP A 1112 43.62 49.14 59.42
N THR A 1113 42.68 49.16 58.44
CA THR A 1113 42.45 48.22 57.30
C THR A 1113 42.88 46.74 57.42
N PRO A 1114 42.35 45.77 56.61
CA PRO A 1114 40.97 45.34 56.27
C PRO A 1114 40.80 43.77 56.28
N ALA A 1115 39.75 43.26 55.59
CA ALA A 1115 39.50 41.88 55.11
C ALA A 1115 38.70 40.95 56.08
N ASP A 1116 37.81 40.06 55.66
CA ASP A 1116 37.65 39.41 54.36
C ASP A 1116 36.24 38.78 54.22
N THR A 1117 35.92 38.42 52.97
CA THR A 1117 34.76 37.67 52.44
C THR A 1117 34.91 36.15 52.79
N PRO A 1118 34.09 35.14 52.38
CA PRO A 1118 32.96 35.12 51.45
C PRO A 1118 31.75 34.21 51.81
N THR A 1119 30.78 34.28 50.90
CA THR A 1119 29.70 33.37 50.53
C THR A 1119 30.04 31.86 50.50
N ASP A 1120 29.05 31.00 50.78
CA ASP A 1120 28.62 29.98 49.81
C ASP A 1120 27.24 29.37 50.13
N THR A 1121 26.46 29.18 49.05
CA THR A 1121 25.29 28.30 48.79
C THR A 1121 24.13 28.20 49.78
#